data_AF-A0A5C8ZMF1-F1
#
_entry.id   AF-A0A5C8ZMF1-F1
#
_cell.length_a   1.000
_cell.length_b   1.000
_cell.length_c   1.000
_cell.angle_alpha   90.00
_cell.angle_beta   90.00
_cell.angle_gamma   90.00
#
_symmetry.space_group_name_H-M   'P 1'
#
loop_
_entity.id
_entity.type
_entity.pdbx_description
1 polymer ?
#
loop_
_entity_poly.entity_id
_entity_poly.type
_entity_poly.pdbx_seq_one_letter_code
_entity_poly.pdbx_strand_id
1 'polypeptide(L)'
;MNLGKCELRQAAIVIATALAMTACSDGSSRSGGTSGPEASAFCEASDVPVVNPFDPSTLPPLAITKEKKATLQSIRNAIFGGSQINAALQQTTISGKEPPVFALNVDDRALLVWTIGEGDAGAFALEIDLPAGLALARASLPATPAPDASRYYLLADIGNASRASEGARIEWKTFVSENGDPTPRLYRFDKAAAAAGLDLLEARIETGSDLQVTQTASSLEVSLNGPAIGLAIAVPLDSASASGEVFLSEAFLNAGERTLGPGGLRSAYYYDGSSVSSPFTAINPETVRVSGNVPWLAYTEELAQVLVASGTTEYMVQPLNEAVATVTDAQCQAGADAAGSGSELFTCLSGQVLAGQSPDSVYAQLYRAGANLGLSVPALATLHYAVADLYHGLAVFAGAEKPRLFFSLKPEPKAIFINYEIPEERVADFKQAFLPESFELARIRFYPEQCEAVYAVSLNVYEASGQNLDSFRAEWSTYVINPAEEDPRPRFSVLEAQSTAGGFDPVIALERYTDWQDQNPGEDFNFLDPSSLFLLIEEPNPDFSYRIDDQRIRILLEDMEEGIALDVDIALPADDDMLTTRPLPGWMEANDFVYWEEVADLLKYDRNVMFAELKVFEAQPSDTFLDSTFEGYVNPEPLPIILWNGPQFIALEPWGYLDEIPVANP
;
A
#
# COMPACT_ATOMS: atom_id res chain seq x y z
N MET A 1 54.19 44.18 1.94
CA MET A 1 54.83 45.38 2.55
C MET A 1 53.74 46.33 3.04
N ASN A 2 54.09 47.44 3.69
CA ASN A 2 53.19 48.21 4.57
C ASN A 2 52.83 49.61 3.99
N LEU A 3 51.69 50.17 4.43
CA LEU A 3 51.18 51.54 4.20
C LEU A 3 50.70 51.86 2.75
N GLY A 4 49.64 52.64 2.50
CA GLY A 4 48.58 53.15 3.40
C GLY A 4 48.05 54.55 3.05
N LYS A 5 46.81 54.88 3.48
CA LYS A 5 46.10 56.20 3.49
C LYS A 5 45.48 56.70 2.17
N CYS A 6 44.48 57.62 2.15
CA CYS A 6 43.32 57.92 3.03
C CYS A 6 42.43 59.04 2.38
N GLU A 7 41.35 59.44 3.07
CA GLU A 7 40.53 60.68 2.91
C GLU A 7 39.54 60.82 1.72
N LEU A 8 38.49 61.67 1.75
CA LEU A 8 37.45 62.00 2.79
C LEU A 8 36.44 63.04 2.23
N ARG A 9 35.12 62.86 2.45
CA ARG A 9 33.99 63.84 2.62
C ARG A 9 32.65 63.07 2.54
N GLN A 10 31.72 63.10 3.50
CA GLN A 10 30.85 64.20 3.99
C GLN A 10 29.92 64.77 2.91
N ALA A 11 28.61 64.97 3.12
CA ALA A 11 27.76 65.02 4.35
C ALA A 11 26.35 64.43 4.01
N ALA A 12 25.28 64.28 4.81
CA ALA A 12 24.84 64.43 6.22
C ALA A 12 23.34 64.90 6.19
N ILE A 13 22.64 64.99 7.34
CA ILE A 13 21.15 65.16 7.53
C ILE A 13 20.42 63.80 7.39
N VAL A 14 19.79 63.17 8.40
CA VAL A 14 19.36 63.43 9.80
C VAL A 14 17.99 64.09 10.04
N ILE A 15 17.03 63.27 10.54
CA ILE A 15 15.97 63.50 11.57
C ILE A 15 15.27 62.11 11.73
N ALA A 16 15.19 61.39 12.88
CA ALA A 16 14.80 61.69 14.28
C ALA A 16 13.26 61.72 14.49
N THR A 17 12.60 61.29 15.58
CA THR A 17 12.87 60.55 16.87
C THR A 17 11.49 60.30 17.54
N ALA A 18 11.17 59.39 18.48
CA ALA A 18 11.78 58.23 19.20
C ALA A 18 10.58 57.29 19.61
N LEU A 19 10.47 56.40 20.61
CA LEU A 19 11.13 55.98 21.89
C LEU A 19 11.00 54.40 22.00
N ALA A 20 11.74 53.61 22.79
CA ALA A 20 12.01 53.50 24.26
C ALA A 20 10.86 52.85 25.08
N MET A 21 11.07 52.08 26.16
CA MET A 21 12.17 51.99 27.15
C MET A 21 12.46 50.53 27.60
N THR A 22 13.68 49.98 27.48
CA THR A 22 14.84 49.92 28.44
C THR A 22 14.70 49.13 29.75
N ALA A 23 15.61 48.16 29.94
CA ALA A 23 16.26 47.82 31.21
C ALA A 23 17.69 47.28 30.91
N CYS A 24 18.67 47.45 31.83
CA CYS A 24 20.09 47.13 31.56
C CYS A 24 20.82 46.58 32.81
N SER A 25 21.84 45.74 32.61
CA SER A 25 22.97 45.57 33.55
C SER A 25 24.22 45.08 32.81
N ASP A 26 25.38 45.65 33.15
CA ASP A 26 26.67 45.38 32.47
C ASP A 26 27.42 44.18 33.06
N GLY A 27 28.24 43.52 32.22
CA GLY A 27 29.20 42.48 32.63
C GLY A 27 30.22 42.21 31.52
N SER A 28 31.51 42.10 31.84
CA SER A 28 32.58 42.11 30.82
C SER A 28 33.58 40.96 30.95
N SER A 29 34.07 40.54 29.77
CA SER A 29 35.42 40.03 29.47
C SER A 29 35.64 38.51 29.28
N ARG A 30 36.22 38.22 28.10
CA ARG A 30 37.26 37.24 27.75
C ARG A 30 37.06 35.72 27.99
N SER A 31 37.16 35.03 26.86
CA SER A 31 37.88 33.76 26.63
C SER A 31 37.45 32.52 27.43
N GLY A 32 36.63 31.71 26.79
CA GLY A 32 36.58 30.25 26.94
C GLY A 32 36.28 29.66 25.56
N GLY A 33 36.96 28.59 25.18
CA GLY A 33 36.59 27.84 23.98
C GLY A 33 35.47 26.87 24.35
N THR A 34 34.27 27.11 23.83
CA THR A 34 33.24 26.07 23.69
C THR A 34 33.13 25.79 22.20
N SER A 35 33.01 24.51 21.84
CA SER A 35 32.32 24.15 20.60
C SER A 35 30.97 24.87 20.55
N GLY A 36 30.48 25.19 19.35
CA GLY A 36 29.05 25.41 19.20
C GLY A 36 28.30 24.13 19.56
N PRO A 37 26.98 24.17 19.81
CA PRO A 37 26.21 22.96 19.60
C PRO A 37 26.51 22.44 18.20
N GLU A 38 26.75 21.14 18.06
CA GLU A 38 26.80 20.52 16.75
C GLU A 38 25.45 20.79 16.05
N ALA A 39 25.52 21.09 14.76
CA ALA A 39 24.33 21.45 14.00
C ALA A 39 23.54 20.16 13.74
N SER A 40 22.54 19.91 14.59
CA SER A 40 21.55 18.83 14.45
C SER A 40 21.17 18.61 12.99
N ALA A 41 21.25 17.36 12.50
CA ALA A 41 20.78 16.98 11.18
C ALA A 41 19.26 17.18 10.97
N PHE A 42 18.51 17.45 12.05
CA PHE A 42 17.06 17.67 12.06
C PHE A 42 16.68 19.16 11.99
N CYS A 43 15.71 19.49 11.13
CA CYS A 43 15.09 20.83 11.01
C CYS A 43 13.72 20.92 11.68
N GLU A 44 13.05 22.08 11.53
CA GLU A 44 11.62 22.21 11.80
C GLU A 44 10.82 21.33 10.83
N ALA A 45 9.90 20.51 11.35
CA ALA A 45 9.15 19.51 10.59
C ALA A 45 8.35 20.13 9.44
N SER A 46 8.49 19.57 8.24
CA SER A 46 7.86 20.09 7.01
C SER A 46 7.38 18.97 6.09
N ASP A 47 6.08 18.92 5.82
CA ASP A 47 5.45 18.02 4.83
C ASP A 47 5.55 18.52 3.37
N VAL A 48 6.27 19.61 3.11
CA VAL A 48 6.31 20.22 1.76
C VAL A 48 6.88 19.21 0.73
N PRO A 49 6.15 18.93 -0.38
CA PRO A 49 6.58 17.98 -1.40
C PRO A 49 7.93 18.33 -2.04
N VAL A 50 8.72 17.31 -2.34
CA VAL A 50 9.96 17.46 -3.10
C VAL A 50 9.63 17.44 -4.60
N VAL A 51 9.78 18.59 -5.25
CA VAL A 51 9.59 18.71 -6.71
C VAL A 51 10.96 18.82 -7.37
N ASN A 52 11.39 17.75 -8.03
CA ASN A 52 12.62 17.74 -8.82
C ASN A 52 12.41 18.54 -10.12
N PRO A 53 13.25 19.56 -10.42
CA PRO A 53 13.11 20.34 -11.65
C PRO A 53 13.73 19.60 -12.85
N PHE A 54 12.91 18.80 -13.54
CA PHE A 54 13.30 18.08 -14.77
C PHE A 54 12.43 18.50 -15.97
N ASP A 55 12.89 18.18 -17.18
CA ASP A 55 12.13 18.39 -18.43
C ASP A 55 11.74 17.02 -19.01
N PRO A 56 10.47 16.59 -18.95
CA PRO A 56 10.05 15.29 -19.48
C PRO A 56 10.26 15.15 -20.99
N SER A 57 10.49 16.26 -21.73
CA SER A 57 10.75 16.22 -23.17
C SER A 57 12.20 15.89 -23.56
N THR A 58 13.12 15.77 -22.60
CA THR A 58 14.54 15.43 -22.88
C THR A 58 14.90 13.95 -22.79
N LEU A 59 13.99 13.10 -22.29
CA LEU A 59 14.22 11.65 -22.15
C LEU A 59 13.54 10.82 -23.26
N PRO A 60 14.09 9.64 -23.61
CA PRO A 60 13.39 8.67 -24.44
C PRO A 60 12.16 8.12 -23.69
N PRO A 61 11.04 7.84 -24.38
CA PRO A 61 9.88 7.22 -23.74
C PRO A 61 10.22 5.79 -23.30
N LEU A 62 9.74 5.40 -22.12
CA LEU A 62 9.85 4.02 -21.63
C LEU A 62 9.23 3.05 -22.65
N ALA A 63 10.03 2.11 -23.15
CA ALA A 63 9.55 1.07 -24.06
C ALA A 63 10.48 -0.14 -24.08
N ILE A 64 9.91 -1.34 -23.97
CA ILE A 64 10.66 -2.60 -24.07
C ILE A 64 10.42 -3.29 -25.41
N THR A 65 11.29 -4.23 -25.80
CA THR A 65 11.07 -5.01 -27.03
C THR A 65 9.84 -5.90 -26.87
N LYS A 66 9.16 -6.20 -27.99
CA LYS A 66 8.01 -7.11 -28.00
C LYS A 66 8.37 -8.50 -27.42
N GLU A 67 9.62 -8.90 -27.60
CA GLU A 67 10.18 -10.17 -27.16
C GLU A 67 10.45 -10.16 -25.64
N LYS A 68 11.15 -9.15 -25.10
CA LYS A 68 11.31 -8.94 -23.64
C LYS A 68 9.95 -8.96 -22.94
N LYS A 69 8.95 -8.22 -23.46
CA LYS A 69 7.59 -8.21 -22.91
C LYS A 69 6.91 -9.58 -22.93
N ALA A 70 6.91 -10.28 -24.06
CA ALA A 70 6.24 -11.57 -24.19
C ALA A 70 6.90 -12.68 -23.34
N THR A 71 8.23 -12.67 -23.24
CA THR A 71 8.99 -13.58 -22.37
C THR A 71 8.67 -13.32 -20.90
N LEU A 72 8.78 -12.06 -20.43
CA LEU A 72 8.45 -11.68 -19.06
C LEU A 72 7.00 -12.02 -18.70
N GLN A 73 6.04 -11.74 -19.60
CA GLN A 73 4.64 -12.13 -19.39
C GLN A 73 4.51 -13.65 -19.25
N SER A 74 5.20 -14.44 -20.07
CA SER A 74 5.17 -15.91 -19.99
C SER A 74 5.74 -16.44 -18.66
N ILE A 75 6.88 -15.90 -18.23
CA ILE A 75 7.53 -16.21 -16.95
C ILE A 75 6.59 -15.87 -15.78
N ARG A 76 6.11 -14.61 -15.71
CA ARG A 76 5.22 -14.08 -14.67
C ARG A 76 3.98 -14.95 -14.48
N ASN A 77 3.29 -15.21 -15.60
CA ASN A 77 2.01 -15.89 -15.61
C ASN A 77 2.16 -17.36 -15.19
N ALA A 78 3.22 -18.03 -15.64
CA ALA A 78 3.52 -19.42 -15.27
C ALA A 78 3.82 -19.56 -13.76
N ILE A 79 4.68 -18.69 -13.21
CA ILE A 79 5.13 -18.79 -11.82
C ILE A 79 4.04 -18.33 -10.84
N PHE A 80 3.50 -17.12 -10.98
CA PHE A 80 2.51 -16.62 -10.01
C PHE A 80 1.13 -17.29 -10.17
N GLY A 81 0.68 -17.54 -11.40
CA GLY A 81 -0.54 -18.30 -11.64
C GLY A 81 -0.43 -19.76 -11.18
N GLY A 82 0.73 -20.39 -11.43
CA GLY A 82 1.05 -21.72 -10.92
C GLY A 82 1.11 -21.78 -9.39
N SER A 83 1.64 -20.74 -8.74
CA SER A 83 1.68 -20.59 -7.29
C SER A 83 0.27 -20.51 -6.68
N GLN A 84 -0.60 -19.62 -7.19
CA GLN A 84 -2.00 -19.52 -6.74
C GLN A 84 -2.78 -20.84 -6.94
N ILE A 85 -2.56 -21.55 -8.07
CA ILE A 85 -3.16 -22.88 -8.30
C ILE A 85 -2.63 -23.91 -7.29
N ASN A 86 -1.32 -23.91 -7.00
CA ASN A 86 -0.73 -24.78 -5.99
C ASN A 86 -1.28 -24.46 -4.58
N ALA A 87 -1.45 -23.18 -4.21
CA ALA A 87 -2.00 -22.77 -2.93
C ALA A 87 -3.41 -23.34 -2.69
N ALA A 88 -4.27 -23.31 -3.72
CA ALA A 88 -5.57 -23.96 -3.68
C ALA A 88 -5.50 -25.50 -3.59
N LEU A 89 -4.51 -26.14 -4.23
CA LEU A 89 -4.30 -27.59 -4.15
C LEU A 89 -3.75 -28.05 -2.79
N GLN A 90 -2.84 -27.28 -2.17
CA GLN A 90 -2.29 -27.52 -0.83
C GLN A 90 -3.24 -27.05 0.29
N GLN A 91 -4.36 -26.40 -0.06
CA GLN A 91 -5.34 -25.84 0.85
C GLN A 91 -4.78 -24.74 1.80
N THR A 92 -3.68 -24.10 1.41
CA THR A 92 -3.07 -22.97 2.15
C THR A 92 -3.96 -21.73 2.13
N THR A 93 -4.75 -21.55 1.06
CA THR A 93 -5.79 -20.51 0.96
C THR A 93 -6.88 -20.67 2.03
N ILE A 94 -7.55 -21.82 2.08
CA ILE A 94 -8.65 -22.04 3.04
C ILE A 94 -8.19 -22.21 4.49
N SER A 95 -6.91 -22.55 4.73
CA SER A 95 -6.32 -22.55 6.08
C SER A 95 -5.80 -21.17 6.53
N GLY A 96 -5.86 -20.15 5.67
CA GLY A 96 -5.40 -18.79 5.99
C GLY A 96 -3.88 -18.62 6.04
N LYS A 97 -3.11 -19.57 5.50
CA LYS A 97 -1.65 -19.45 5.34
C LYS A 97 -1.27 -18.55 4.17
N GLU A 98 -2.00 -18.70 3.07
CA GLU A 98 -1.84 -17.93 1.84
C GLU A 98 -3.19 -17.31 1.50
N PRO A 99 -3.68 -16.35 2.32
CA PRO A 99 -5.02 -15.80 2.20
C PRO A 99 -5.20 -15.06 0.86
N PRO A 100 -6.36 -15.19 0.20
CA PRO A 100 -6.59 -14.57 -1.10
C PRO A 100 -6.74 -13.05 -0.98
N VAL A 101 -6.26 -12.33 -1.99
CA VAL A 101 -6.37 -10.87 -2.11
C VAL A 101 -7.06 -10.50 -3.41
N PHE A 102 -7.83 -9.42 -3.41
CA PHE A 102 -8.64 -8.98 -4.54
C PHE A 102 -8.46 -7.49 -4.79
N ALA A 103 -8.08 -7.11 -6.01
CA ALA A 103 -7.98 -5.71 -6.42
C ALA A 103 -9.38 -5.09 -6.57
N LEU A 104 -9.56 -3.87 -6.08
CA LEU A 104 -10.81 -3.10 -6.17
C LEU A 104 -10.46 -1.64 -6.44
N ASN A 105 -10.98 -1.10 -7.55
CA ASN A 105 -10.88 0.33 -7.85
C ASN A 105 -12.25 0.98 -7.66
N VAL A 106 -12.28 2.23 -7.20
CA VAL A 106 -13.51 3.02 -7.02
C VAL A 106 -13.33 4.42 -7.61
N ASP A 107 -13.97 4.64 -8.76
CA ASP A 107 -14.10 5.90 -9.47
C ASP A 107 -15.33 6.69 -9.00
N ASP A 108 -15.43 7.97 -9.37
CA ASP A 108 -16.55 8.88 -9.01
C ASP A 108 -16.89 8.86 -7.51
N ARG A 109 -15.89 8.69 -6.64
CA ARG A 109 -16.13 8.32 -5.25
C ARG A 109 -16.64 9.48 -4.40
N ALA A 110 -17.74 9.26 -3.67
CA ALA A 110 -18.28 10.19 -2.69
C ALA A 110 -18.54 9.53 -1.33
N LEU A 111 -18.17 10.23 -0.25
CA LEU A 111 -18.52 9.91 1.13
C LEU A 111 -19.53 10.92 1.64
N LEU A 112 -20.77 10.49 1.93
CA LEU A 112 -21.77 11.30 2.64
C LEU A 112 -21.87 10.81 4.09
N VAL A 113 -21.83 11.74 5.04
CA VAL A 113 -21.77 11.43 6.48
C VAL A 113 -22.85 12.19 7.22
N TRP A 114 -23.77 11.46 7.85
CA TRP A 114 -24.84 12.01 8.69
C TRP A 114 -24.56 11.73 10.16
N THR A 115 -24.96 12.65 11.01
CA THR A 115 -25.02 12.43 12.47
C THR A 115 -26.25 11.59 12.82
N ILE A 116 -26.08 10.63 13.70
CA ILE A 116 -27.19 9.87 14.30
C ILE A 116 -27.51 10.51 15.66
N GLY A 117 -28.80 10.77 15.91
CA GLY A 117 -29.23 11.40 17.16
C GLY A 117 -28.88 10.55 18.39
N GLU A 118 -28.42 11.17 19.47
CA GLU A 118 -27.94 10.44 20.67
C GLU A 118 -29.06 9.62 21.35
N GLY A 119 -30.32 10.06 21.22
CA GLY A 119 -31.49 9.28 21.66
C GLY A 119 -31.91 8.16 20.70
N ASP A 120 -31.55 8.28 19.42
CA ASP A 120 -31.98 7.40 18.33
C ASP A 120 -30.97 6.30 18.00
N ALA A 121 -29.69 6.45 18.40
CA ALA A 121 -28.63 5.47 18.20
C ALA A 121 -29.02 4.05 18.66
N GLY A 122 -29.75 3.92 19.77
CA GLY A 122 -30.24 2.62 20.27
C GLY A 122 -31.36 2.00 19.41
N ALA A 123 -32.10 2.80 18.65
CA ALA A 123 -33.11 2.34 17.70
C ALA A 123 -32.48 2.03 16.32
N PHE A 124 -31.57 2.88 15.86
CA PHE A 124 -30.76 2.63 14.65
C PHE A 124 -30.00 1.31 14.73
N ALA A 125 -29.36 1.00 15.88
CA ALA A 125 -28.68 -0.27 16.10
C ALA A 125 -29.60 -1.51 15.97
N LEU A 126 -30.90 -1.35 16.26
CA LEU A 126 -31.90 -2.42 16.09
C LEU A 126 -32.44 -2.50 14.66
N GLU A 127 -32.53 -1.38 13.94
CA GLU A 127 -32.95 -1.35 12.53
C GLU A 127 -31.92 -2.07 11.63
N ILE A 128 -30.62 -1.91 11.91
CA ILE A 128 -29.52 -2.53 11.15
C ILE A 128 -29.16 -3.95 11.61
N ASP A 129 -29.98 -4.56 12.48
CA ASP A 129 -29.77 -5.87 13.14
C ASP A 129 -28.33 -6.05 13.67
N LEU A 130 -27.82 -5.06 14.42
CA LEU A 130 -26.41 -4.99 14.83
C LEU A 130 -26.01 -6.24 15.65
N PRO A 131 -25.04 -7.06 15.16
CA PRO A 131 -24.72 -8.35 15.78
C PRO A 131 -24.33 -8.28 17.26
N ALA A 132 -24.81 -9.25 18.05
CA ALA A 132 -24.47 -9.38 19.45
C ALA A 132 -22.95 -9.56 19.64
N GLY A 133 -22.32 -8.61 20.35
CA GLY A 133 -20.87 -8.49 20.48
C GLY A 133 -20.33 -7.19 19.89
N LEU A 134 -21.07 -6.56 18.96
CA LEU A 134 -20.84 -5.20 18.50
C LEU A 134 -21.74 -4.20 19.24
N ALA A 135 -21.25 -2.97 19.39
CA ALA A 135 -22.04 -1.82 19.83
C ALA A 135 -21.64 -0.60 18.98
N LEU A 136 -22.55 0.36 18.79
CA LEU A 136 -22.19 1.60 18.08
C LEU A 136 -21.08 2.34 18.83
N ALA A 137 -20.04 2.74 18.11
CA ALA A 137 -18.94 3.54 18.62
C ALA A 137 -19.11 5.01 18.22
N ARG A 138 -18.66 5.91 19.09
CA ARG A 138 -18.46 7.31 18.69
C ARG A 138 -17.14 7.41 17.95
N ALA A 139 -17.11 8.24 16.93
CA ALA A 139 -15.94 8.45 16.08
C ALA A 139 -15.85 9.92 15.68
N SER A 140 -14.89 10.24 14.81
CA SER A 140 -14.70 11.56 14.21
C SER A 140 -15.13 11.55 12.75
N LEU A 141 -15.42 12.72 12.18
CA LEU A 141 -15.75 12.83 10.76
C LEU A 141 -14.53 12.41 9.90
N PRO A 142 -14.71 11.73 8.76
CA PRO A 142 -13.63 11.15 7.96
C PRO A 142 -12.42 12.08 7.73
N ALA A 143 -12.66 13.37 7.43
CA ALA A 143 -11.61 14.36 7.20
C ALA A 143 -11.38 15.33 8.38
N THR A 144 -11.44 14.85 9.63
CA THR A 144 -11.08 15.65 10.83
C THR A 144 -9.80 15.11 11.47
N PRO A 145 -8.69 15.87 11.52
CA PRO A 145 -7.38 15.35 11.94
C PRO A 145 -7.24 15.16 13.46
N ALA A 146 -8.13 15.71 14.28
CA ALA A 146 -8.16 15.49 15.71
C ALA A 146 -9.34 14.57 16.09
N PRO A 147 -9.17 13.63 17.03
CA PRO A 147 -10.22 12.67 17.40
C PRO A 147 -11.31 13.31 18.28
N ASP A 148 -12.16 14.16 17.69
CA ASP A 148 -13.46 14.52 18.25
C ASP A 148 -14.40 13.30 18.16
N ALA A 149 -14.21 12.34 19.06
CA ALA A 149 -14.97 11.10 19.16
C ALA A 149 -16.28 11.29 19.95
N SER A 150 -17.04 12.36 19.64
CA SER A 150 -18.21 12.78 20.43
C SER A 150 -19.56 12.30 19.89
N ARG A 151 -19.66 11.93 18.60
CA ARG A 151 -20.93 11.60 17.93
C ARG A 151 -20.92 10.21 17.26
N TYR A 152 -22.13 9.70 17.00
CA TYR A 152 -22.38 8.53 16.16
C TYR A 152 -22.64 8.98 14.72
N TYR A 153 -22.15 8.22 13.73
CA TYR A 153 -22.33 8.55 12.31
C TYR A 153 -22.90 7.39 11.48
N LEU A 154 -23.77 7.77 10.55
CA LEU A 154 -24.14 6.98 9.37
C LEU A 154 -23.29 7.48 8.20
N LEU A 155 -22.78 6.56 7.37
CA LEU A 155 -22.03 6.88 6.17
C LEU A 155 -22.65 6.17 4.95
N ALA A 156 -22.63 6.85 3.81
CA ALA A 156 -22.75 6.25 2.49
C ALA A 156 -21.41 6.41 1.76
N ASP A 157 -20.80 5.29 1.38
CA ASP A 157 -19.60 5.22 0.54
C ASP A 157 -20.04 4.82 -0.87
N ILE A 158 -19.96 5.75 -1.80
CA ILE A 158 -20.58 5.69 -3.13
C ILE A 158 -19.49 5.80 -4.20
N GLY A 159 -19.65 5.09 -5.32
CA GLY A 159 -18.79 5.28 -6.49
C GLY A 159 -19.13 4.31 -7.63
N ASN A 160 -18.36 4.37 -8.71
CA ASN A 160 -18.35 3.38 -9.78
C ASN A 160 -17.16 2.44 -9.55
N ALA A 161 -17.39 1.14 -9.38
CA ALA A 161 -16.33 0.18 -9.08
C ALA A 161 -15.88 -0.61 -10.31
N SER A 162 -14.62 -1.05 -10.28
CA SER A 162 -14.06 -2.00 -11.24
C SER A 162 -13.14 -3.03 -10.55
N ARG A 163 -12.61 -3.97 -11.34
CA ARG A 163 -11.82 -5.14 -10.91
C ARG A 163 -12.66 -6.19 -10.18
N ALA A 164 -12.56 -6.39 -8.86
CA ALA A 164 -13.32 -7.44 -8.15
C ALA A 164 -14.86 -7.27 -8.20
N SER A 165 -15.34 -6.05 -8.41
CA SER A 165 -16.78 -5.73 -8.56
C SER A 165 -16.96 -4.69 -9.67
N GLU A 166 -18.03 -4.78 -10.44
CA GLU A 166 -18.29 -3.89 -11.59
C GLU A 166 -19.47 -2.93 -11.36
N GLY A 167 -19.32 -1.68 -11.81
CA GLY A 167 -20.39 -0.69 -11.92
C GLY A 167 -20.69 0.07 -10.64
N ALA A 168 -21.76 0.88 -10.69
CA ALA A 168 -22.16 1.75 -9.59
C ALA A 168 -22.46 0.96 -8.30
N ARG A 169 -21.96 1.44 -7.17
CA ARG A 169 -22.20 0.89 -5.82
C ARG A 169 -22.48 1.98 -4.79
N ILE A 170 -23.21 1.60 -3.76
CA ILE A 170 -23.37 2.33 -2.50
C ILE A 170 -23.21 1.34 -1.35
N GLU A 171 -22.39 1.68 -0.36
CA GLU A 171 -22.23 0.91 0.87
C GLU A 171 -22.63 1.75 2.07
N TRP A 172 -23.50 1.20 2.91
CA TRP A 172 -23.97 1.85 4.13
C TRP A 172 -23.16 1.38 5.32
N LYS A 173 -22.46 2.31 5.96
CA LYS A 173 -21.49 2.05 7.02
C LYS A 173 -21.82 2.83 8.28
N THR A 174 -21.42 2.31 9.43
CA THR A 174 -21.40 3.03 10.72
C THR A 174 -20.16 2.63 11.51
N PHE A 175 -19.87 3.33 12.61
CA PHE A 175 -18.76 3.01 13.50
C PHE A 175 -19.23 2.09 14.62
N VAL A 176 -18.46 1.04 14.91
CA VAL A 176 -18.74 0.07 15.98
C VAL A 176 -17.51 -0.22 16.84
N SER A 177 -17.75 -0.72 18.04
CA SER A 177 -16.78 -1.28 18.98
C SER A 177 -17.05 -2.77 19.16
N GLU A 178 -16.00 -3.59 19.31
CA GLU A 178 -16.12 -5.05 19.39
C GLU A 178 -15.77 -5.56 20.81
N ASN A 179 -16.71 -6.28 21.44
CA ASN A 179 -16.52 -7.02 22.69
C ASN A 179 -15.92 -6.24 23.89
N GLY A 180 -15.95 -4.91 23.84
CA GLY A 180 -15.39 -4.01 24.86
C GLY A 180 -14.04 -3.37 24.50
N ASP A 181 -13.46 -3.67 23.33
CA ASP A 181 -12.45 -2.79 22.71
C ASP A 181 -13.14 -1.47 22.33
N PRO A 182 -12.76 -0.32 22.90
CA PRO A 182 -13.37 0.97 22.56
C PRO A 182 -12.95 1.50 21.18
N THR A 183 -11.99 0.87 20.50
CA THR A 183 -11.47 1.31 19.21
C THR A 183 -12.56 1.26 18.13
N PRO A 184 -12.93 2.39 17.49
CA PRO A 184 -13.91 2.39 16.42
C PRO A 184 -13.43 1.60 15.20
N ARG A 185 -14.30 0.76 14.64
CA ARG A 185 -14.16 0.07 13.35
C ARG A 185 -15.33 0.43 12.44
N LEU A 186 -15.13 0.42 11.13
CA LEU A 186 -16.26 0.50 10.19
C LEU A 186 -17.02 -0.84 10.18
N TYR A 187 -18.33 -0.77 10.30
CA TYR A 187 -19.26 -1.87 10.05
C TYR A 187 -20.11 -1.51 8.84
N ARG A 188 -19.97 -2.26 7.75
CA ARG A 188 -20.88 -2.18 6.59
C ARG A 188 -22.09 -3.05 6.88
N PHE A 189 -23.26 -2.45 7.01
CA PHE A 189 -24.48 -3.16 7.39
C PHE A 189 -25.44 -3.41 6.21
N ASP A 190 -25.39 -2.57 5.17
CA ASP A 190 -26.20 -2.69 3.95
C ASP A 190 -25.46 -2.11 2.72
N LYS A 191 -26.00 -2.34 1.52
CA LYS A 191 -25.41 -1.93 0.24
C LYS A 191 -26.43 -1.95 -0.90
N ALA A 192 -26.05 -1.41 -2.05
CA ALA A 192 -26.58 -1.82 -3.34
C ALA A 192 -25.48 -1.73 -4.41
N ALA A 193 -25.53 -2.61 -5.41
CA ALA A 193 -24.62 -2.62 -6.56
C ALA A 193 -25.42 -2.79 -7.87
N ALA A 194 -24.96 -2.16 -8.95
CA ALA A 194 -25.63 -2.18 -10.25
C ALA A 194 -25.46 -3.51 -11.01
N ALA A 195 -24.28 -4.13 -10.89
CA ALA A 195 -24.00 -5.46 -11.40
C ALA A 195 -23.77 -6.47 -10.26
N ALA A 196 -23.85 -7.76 -10.60
CA ALA A 196 -23.37 -8.82 -9.71
C ALA A 196 -21.83 -8.88 -9.80
N GLY A 197 -21.15 -9.07 -8.68
CA GLY A 197 -19.69 -9.15 -8.61
C GLY A 197 -19.22 -9.86 -7.34
N LEU A 198 -17.90 -9.89 -7.11
CA LEU A 198 -17.34 -10.47 -5.89
C LEU A 198 -17.41 -9.45 -4.75
N ASP A 199 -18.40 -9.61 -3.87
CA ASP A 199 -18.48 -8.86 -2.63
C ASP A 199 -17.67 -9.55 -1.53
N LEU A 200 -16.73 -8.80 -0.94
CA LEU A 200 -15.71 -9.30 -0.02
C LEU A 200 -16.16 -9.28 1.46
N LEU A 201 -17.32 -8.66 1.73
CA LEU A 201 -18.00 -8.62 3.02
C LEU A 201 -19.38 -9.32 2.98
N GLU A 202 -19.75 -9.92 1.84
CA GLU A 202 -20.87 -10.86 1.72
C GLU A 202 -20.68 -11.82 0.51
N ALA A 203 -20.41 -13.09 0.76
CA ALA A 203 -20.09 -14.05 -0.31
C ALA A 203 -21.25 -14.44 -1.26
N ARG A 204 -22.49 -13.97 -1.01
CA ARG A 204 -23.66 -14.33 -1.84
C ARG A 204 -23.73 -13.45 -3.08
N ILE A 205 -23.82 -14.10 -4.25
CA ILE A 205 -24.06 -13.43 -5.53
C ILE A 205 -25.47 -12.83 -5.51
N GLU A 206 -25.54 -11.49 -5.48
CA GLU A 206 -26.79 -10.74 -5.53
C GLU A 206 -27.30 -10.54 -6.97
N THR A 207 -28.59 -10.25 -7.09
CA THR A 207 -29.15 -9.64 -8.30
C THR A 207 -28.86 -8.14 -8.28
N GLY A 208 -28.22 -7.61 -9.32
CA GLY A 208 -27.97 -6.17 -9.46
C GLY A 208 -29.23 -5.32 -9.31
N SER A 209 -29.08 -4.18 -8.64
CA SER A 209 -30.10 -3.16 -8.43
C SER A 209 -30.16 -2.18 -9.60
N ASP A 210 -31.28 -1.49 -9.80
CA ASP A 210 -31.29 -0.26 -10.63
C ASP A 210 -30.63 0.87 -9.83
N LEU A 211 -29.29 0.86 -9.87
CA LEU A 211 -28.40 1.83 -9.24
C LEU A 211 -27.55 2.50 -10.33
N GLN A 212 -27.50 3.82 -10.29
CA GLN A 212 -26.70 4.64 -11.20
C GLN A 212 -25.94 5.69 -10.39
N VAL A 213 -24.64 5.82 -10.65
CA VAL A 213 -23.76 6.89 -10.16
C VAL A 213 -23.19 7.57 -11.41
N THR A 214 -23.26 8.90 -11.47
CA THR A 214 -22.78 9.66 -12.64
C THR A 214 -22.16 10.97 -12.18
N GLN A 215 -20.86 11.11 -12.38
CA GLN A 215 -20.15 12.36 -12.17
C GLN A 215 -20.06 13.19 -13.47
N THR A 216 -20.10 14.50 -13.31
CA THR A 216 -19.85 15.51 -14.35
C THR A 216 -18.97 16.61 -13.76
N ALA A 217 -18.45 17.51 -14.58
CA ALA A 217 -17.69 18.67 -14.11
C ALA A 217 -18.50 19.70 -13.29
N SER A 218 -19.76 19.42 -12.94
CA SER A 218 -20.65 20.30 -12.17
C SER A 218 -21.52 19.60 -11.12
N SER A 219 -21.70 18.28 -11.20
CA SER A 219 -22.51 17.50 -10.28
C SER A 219 -22.08 16.04 -10.23
N LEU A 220 -22.23 15.41 -9.06
CA LEU A 220 -22.34 13.96 -8.92
C LEU A 220 -23.80 13.64 -8.59
N GLU A 221 -24.40 12.75 -9.37
CA GLU A 221 -25.79 12.32 -9.22
C GLU A 221 -25.86 10.81 -8.96
N VAL A 222 -26.72 10.42 -8.01
CA VAL A 222 -26.94 9.03 -7.61
C VAL A 222 -28.44 8.73 -7.65
N SER A 223 -28.82 7.63 -8.28
CA SER A 223 -30.20 7.13 -8.30
C SER A 223 -30.23 5.63 -7.98
N LEU A 224 -30.95 5.25 -6.93
CA LEU A 224 -31.28 3.86 -6.59
C LEU A 224 -32.81 3.70 -6.65
N ASN A 225 -33.30 2.77 -7.47
CA ASN A 225 -34.73 2.48 -7.64
C ASN A 225 -35.07 1.02 -7.28
N GLY A 226 -35.36 0.76 -6.00
CA GLY A 226 -35.84 -0.54 -5.53
C GLY A 226 -37.35 -0.57 -5.25
N PRO A 227 -37.98 -1.77 -5.16
CA PRO A 227 -39.40 -1.92 -4.85
C PRO A 227 -39.74 -1.60 -3.38
N ALA A 228 -38.74 -1.51 -2.50
CA ALA A 228 -38.87 -1.19 -1.08
C ALA A 228 -38.03 0.04 -0.67
N ILE A 229 -36.87 0.26 -1.29
CA ILE A 229 -35.93 1.34 -1.00
C ILE A 229 -35.67 2.13 -2.28
N GLY A 230 -35.80 3.45 -2.21
CA GLY A 230 -35.37 4.38 -3.25
C GLY A 230 -34.57 5.53 -2.66
N LEU A 231 -33.58 6.01 -3.42
CA LEU A 231 -32.68 7.10 -3.05
C LEU A 231 -32.32 7.91 -4.30
N ALA A 232 -32.35 9.23 -4.18
CA ALA A 232 -31.79 10.17 -5.13
C ALA A 232 -30.90 11.18 -4.38
N ILE A 233 -29.63 11.26 -4.77
CA ILE A 233 -28.65 12.23 -4.26
C ILE A 233 -28.19 13.10 -5.44
N ALA A 234 -28.08 14.41 -5.21
CA ALA A 234 -27.36 15.32 -6.10
C ALA A 234 -26.38 16.18 -5.28
N VAL A 235 -25.08 15.99 -5.53
CA VAL A 235 -23.98 16.75 -4.96
C VAL A 235 -23.52 17.77 -6.01
N PRO A 236 -23.66 19.09 -5.78
CA PRO A 236 -23.10 20.09 -6.68
C PRO A 236 -21.58 20.15 -6.51
N LEU A 237 -20.84 20.12 -7.62
CA LEU A 237 -19.37 20.16 -7.66
C LEU A 237 -18.85 21.52 -8.14
N ASP A 238 -19.67 22.57 -8.07
CA ASP A 238 -19.24 23.92 -8.43
C ASP A 238 -18.39 24.58 -7.33
N SER A 239 -17.59 25.57 -7.73
CA SER A 239 -16.69 26.30 -6.82
C SER A 239 -17.40 27.23 -5.83
N ALA A 240 -18.73 27.27 -5.84
CA ALA A 240 -19.55 27.92 -4.81
C ALA A 240 -20.03 26.92 -3.73
N SER A 241 -20.02 25.62 -4.05
CA SER A 241 -20.41 24.52 -3.15
C SER A 241 -19.20 23.85 -2.51
N ALA A 242 -18.04 23.87 -3.16
CA ALA A 242 -16.77 23.43 -2.59
C ALA A 242 -16.28 24.35 -1.45
N SER A 243 -15.78 23.74 -0.38
CA SER A 243 -15.26 24.42 0.83
C SER A 243 -13.75 24.31 0.99
N GLY A 244 -13.10 23.38 0.28
CA GLY A 244 -11.65 23.18 0.25
C GLY A 244 -11.28 21.75 -0.14
N GLU A 245 -9.98 21.53 -0.35
CA GLU A 245 -9.40 20.18 -0.40
C GLU A 245 -9.12 19.70 1.03
N VAL A 246 -9.39 18.43 1.30
CA VAL A 246 -9.15 17.77 2.59
C VAL A 246 -8.71 16.33 2.37
N PHE A 247 -7.98 15.76 3.34
CA PHE A 247 -7.52 14.37 3.30
C PHE A 247 -8.29 13.51 4.30
N LEU A 248 -8.30 12.20 4.10
CA LEU A 248 -8.83 11.27 5.10
C LEU A 248 -7.92 11.24 6.32
N SER A 249 -8.52 11.36 7.51
CA SER A 249 -7.80 11.28 8.78
C SER A 249 -7.27 9.88 9.05
N GLU A 250 -6.11 9.81 9.73
CA GLU A 250 -5.59 8.58 10.30
C GLU A 250 -6.67 7.84 11.10
N ALA A 251 -7.43 8.53 11.96
CA ALA A 251 -8.51 7.95 12.75
C ALA A 251 -9.60 7.25 11.90
N PHE A 252 -9.91 7.77 10.71
CA PHE A 252 -10.86 7.14 9.77
C PHE A 252 -10.26 5.90 9.10
N LEU A 253 -9.01 5.98 8.65
CA LEU A 253 -8.29 4.86 8.04
C LEU A 253 -7.99 3.75 9.08
N ASN A 254 -7.78 4.11 10.34
CA ASN A 254 -7.68 3.22 11.51
C ASN A 254 -8.96 2.41 11.75
N ALA A 255 -10.12 3.04 11.54
CA ALA A 255 -11.41 2.36 11.56
C ALA A 255 -11.68 1.55 10.28
N GLY A 256 -11.16 2.00 9.14
CA GLY A 256 -11.41 1.42 7.81
C GLY A 256 -10.61 0.17 7.46
N GLU A 257 -9.34 0.06 7.89
CA GLU A 257 -8.45 -1.08 7.57
C GLU A 257 -9.16 -2.41 7.78
N ARG A 258 -9.79 -2.62 8.95
CA ARG A 258 -10.56 -3.84 9.26
C ARG A 258 -12.04 -3.54 9.31
N THR A 259 -12.65 -3.47 8.12
CA THR A 259 -14.09 -3.31 8.01
C THR A 259 -14.80 -4.64 8.34
N LEU A 260 -15.83 -4.54 9.16
CA LEU A 260 -16.70 -5.64 9.59
C LEU A 260 -17.96 -5.68 8.71
N GLY A 261 -18.51 -6.87 8.48
CA GLY A 261 -19.73 -7.09 7.69
C GLY A 261 -20.73 -8.04 8.37
N PRO A 262 -21.92 -8.23 7.77
CA PRO A 262 -22.98 -9.05 8.36
C PRO A 262 -22.56 -10.52 8.53
N GLY A 263 -23.20 -11.24 9.45
CA GLY A 263 -22.87 -12.65 9.71
C GLY A 263 -21.47 -12.89 10.32
N GLY A 264 -20.77 -11.83 10.73
CA GLY A 264 -19.41 -11.91 11.32
C GLY A 264 -18.28 -11.90 10.29
N LEU A 265 -18.58 -11.55 9.04
CA LEU A 265 -17.59 -11.42 7.97
C LEU A 265 -16.65 -10.23 8.19
N ARG A 266 -15.42 -10.32 7.69
CA ARG A 266 -14.38 -9.28 7.86
C ARG A 266 -13.52 -9.16 6.61
N SER A 267 -12.98 -7.97 6.34
CA SER A 267 -11.94 -7.76 5.34
C SER A 267 -10.88 -6.79 5.85
N ALA A 268 -9.61 -7.05 5.50
CA ALA A 268 -8.57 -6.04 5.50
C ALA A 268 -8.58 -5.26 4.18
N TYR A 269 -8.40 -3.94 4.26
CA TYR A 269 -8.23 -3.03 3.13
C TYR A 269 -6.81 -2.48 3.13
N TYR A 270 -6.17 -2.58 1.98
CA TYR A 270 -4.82 -2.09 1.67
C TYR A 270 -4.91 -1.01 0.60
N TYR A 271 -4.07 0.01 0.70
CA TYR A 271 -4.10 1.26 -0.06
C TYR A 271 -2.73 1.52 -0.65
N ASP A 272 -2.62 2.15 -1.83
CA ASP A 272 -1.37 2.83 -2.18
C ASP A 272 -1.24 4.15 -1.41
N GLY A 273 -0.03 4.71 -1.35
CA GLY A 273 0.22 6.02 -0.80
C GLY A 273 -0.59 7.09 -1.52
N SER A 274 -0.68 7.00 -2.86
CA SER A 274 -1.48 7.91 -3.68
C SER A 274 -2.97 7.94 -3.29
N SER A 275 -3.63 6.83 -2.96
CA SER A 275 -5.05 6.84 -2.53
C SER A 275 -5.25 7.40 -1.12
N VAL A 276 -4.21 7.37 -0.27
CA VAL A 276 -4.26 7.95 1.08
C VAL A 276 -3.93 9.44 1.06
N SER A 277 -3.00 9.87 0.21
CA SER A 277 -2.65 11.29 0.02
C SER A 277 -3.52 12.03 -1.00
N SER A 278 -4.35 11.33 -1.77
CA SER A 278 -5.29 11.95 -2.72
C SER A 278 -6.29 12.88 -2.02
N PRO A 279 -6.43 14.14 -2.47
CA PRO A 279 -7.36 15.08 -1.86
C PRO A 279 -8.80 14.75 -2.24
N PHE A 280 -9.69 14.92 -1.26
CA PHE A 280 -11.12 15.01 -1.47
C PHE A 280 -11.54 16.48 -1.50
N THR A 281 -12.42 16.84 -2.44
CA THR A 281 -13.15 18.11 -2.37
C THR A 281 -14.23 17.99 -1.30
N ALA A 282 -14.14 18.80 -0.25
CA ALA A 282 -15.20 18.92 0.76
C ALA A 282 -16.33 19.82 0.23
N ILE A 283 -17.56 19.30 0.17
CA ILE A 283 -18.75 20.00 -0.32
C ILE A 283 -19.60 20.47 0.87
N ASN A 284 -20.12 21.71 0.81
CA ASN A 284 -21.03 22.25 1.82
C ASN A 284 -22.31 21.39 1.90
N PRO A 285 -22.61 20.73 3.03
CA PRO A 285 -23.78 19.86 3.17
C PRO A 285 -25.13 20.55 2.89
N GLU A 286 -25.26 21.86 3.15
CA GLU A 286 -26.49 22.61 2.88
C GLU A 286 -26.85 22.69 1.37
N THR A 287 -25.88 22.46 0.49
CA THR A 287 -26.07 22.50 -0.97
C THR A 287 -26.51 21.14 -1.55
N VAL A 288 -26.24 20.06 -0.83
CA VAL A 288 -26.47 18.69 -1.29
C VAL A 288 -27.93 18.31 -1.11
N ARG A 289 -28.51 17.71 -2.15
CA ARG A 289 -29.91 17.25 -2.13
C ARG A 289 -29.95 15.75 -1.91
N VAL A 290 -30.60 15.32 -0.84
CA VAL A 290 -30.87 13.92 -0.55
C VAL A 290 -32.38 13.74 -0.46
N SER A 291 -32.92 12.73 -1.13
CA SER A 291 -34.34 12.37 -1.05
C SER A 291 -34.52 10.86 -1.26
N GLY A 292 -35.49 10.26 -0.59
CA GLY A 292 -35.68 8.81 -0.65
C GLY A 292 -36.54 8.30 0.51
N ASN A 293 -36.60 6.97 0.65
CA ASN A 293 -37.26 6.29 1.76
C ASN A 293 -36.36 5.22 2.40
N VAL A 294 -35.04 5.38 2.27
CA VAL A 294 -34.01 4.56 2.93
C VAL A 294 -34.24 4.56 4.45
N PRO A 295 -34.49 3.40 5.11
CA PRO A 295 -35.01 3.37 6.48
C PRO A 295 -34.13 4.10 7.51
N TRP A 296 -32.83 3.86 7.49
CA TRP A 296 -31.89 4.39 8.49
C TRP A 296 -31.67 5.91 8.43
N LEU A 297 -32.05 6.60 7.35
CA LEU A 297 -32.05 8.08 7.32
C LEU A 297 -33.04 8.66 8.35
N ALA A 298 -34.04 7.90 8.80
CA ALA A 298 -35.00 8.33 9.82
C ALA A 298 -34.39 8.58 11.22
N TYR A 299 -33.18 8.09 11.49
CA TYR A 299 -32.46 8.29 12.76
C TYR A 299 -31.38 9.38 12.69
N THR A 300 -31.32 10.13 11.58
CA THR A 300 -30.30 11.15 11.35
C THR A 300 -30.78 12.57 11.67
N GLU A 301 -29.89 13.41 12.21
CA GLU A 301 -30.19 14.81 12.55
C GLU A 301 -29.76 15.77 11.44
N GLU A 302 -28.48 15.71 11.05
CA GLU A 302 -27.87 16.59 10.03
C GLU A 302 -26.86 15.82 9.17
N LEU A 303 -26.76 16.19 7.88
CA LEU A 303 -25.65 15.81 7.00
C LEU A 303 -24.44 16.66 7.40
N ALA A 304 -23.44 16.03 8.03
CA ALA A 304 -22.35 16.71 8.72
C ALA A 304 -21.09 16.88 7.86
N GLN A 305 -20.85 15.97 6.91
CA GLN A 305 -19.74 16.07 5.97
C GLN A 305 -20.09 15.40 4.64
N VAL A 306 -19.65 16.01 3.53
CA VAL A 306 -19.70 15.41 2.19
C VAL A 306 -18.33 15.60 1.55
N LEU A 307 -17.71 14.50 1.12
CA LEU A 307 -16.41 14.47 0.46
C LEU A 307 -16.56 13.82 -0.91
N VAL A 308 -15.89 14.34 -1.92
CA VAL A 308 -15.83 13.76 -3.28
C VAL A 308 -14.36 13.63 -3.68
N ALA A 309 -13.93 12.44 -4.09
CA ALA A 309 -12.53 12.19 -4.44
C ALA A 309 -12.13 12.94 -5.72
N SER A 310 -10.87 13.37 -5.80
CA SER A 310 -10.30 14.01 -7.00
C SER A 310 -9.99 13.03 -8.14
N GLY A 311 -9.89 11.72 -7.84
CA GLY A 311 -9.66 10.65 -8.80
C GLY A 311 -10.03 9.27 -8.24
N THR A 312 -9.62 8.21 -8.93
CA THR A 312 -9.81 6.82 -8.53
C THR A 312 -9.20 6.56 -7.14
N THR A 313 -9.92 5.86 -6.27
CA THR A 313 -9.33 5.24 -5.06
C THR A 313 -9.05 3.76 -5.37
N GLU A 314 -7.80 3.32 -5.25
CA GLU A 314 -7.40 1.93 -5.46
C GLU A 314 -7.20 1.16 -4.15
N TYR A 315 -7.55 -0.12 -4.17
CA TYR A 315 -7.40 -1.02 -3.04
C TYR A 315 -6.93 -2.41 -3.45
N MET A 316 -6.19 -3.06 -2.56
CA MET A 316 -6.24 -4.52 -2.42
C MET A 316 -7.08 -4.86 -1.19
N VAL A 317 -7.90 -5.91 -1.26
CA VAL A 317 -8.82 -6.29 -0.19
C VAL A 317 -8.72 -7.78 0.09
N GLN A 318 -8.50 -8.13 1.36
CA GLN A 318 -8.26 -9.50 1.83
C GLN A 318 -9.39 -9.95 2.77
N PRO A 319 -10.14 -11.02 2.47
CA PRO A 319 -11.16 -11.56 3.37
C PRO A 319 -10.52 -12.19 4.62
N LEU A 320 -10.82 -11.63 5.80
CA LEU A 320 -10.29 -12.07 7.12
C LEU A 320 -11.29 -12.98 7.86
N ASN A 321 -11.72 -14.04 7.18
CA ASN A 321 -12.78 -14.94 7.66
C ASN A 321 -12.24 -16.17 8.41
N GLU A 322 -13.13 -16.99 8.95
CA GLU A 322 -12.80 -18.20 9.70
C GLU A 322 -12.04 -19.22 8.83
N ALA A 323 -10.81 -19.57 9.24
CA ALA A 323 -10.00 -20.58 8.55
C ALA A 323 -10.65 -21.97 8.66
N VAL A 324 -10.68 -22.70 7.55
CA VAL A 324 -11.24 -24.05 7.46
C VAL A 324 -10.18 -25.07 7.84
N ALA A 325 -10.51 -26.01 8.72
CA ALA A 325 -9.62 -27.09 9.10
C ALA A 325 -9.31 -28.02 7.90
N THR A 326 -8.06 -28.01 7.46
CA THR A 326 -7.54 -28.77 6.30
C THR A 326 -7.11 -30.18 6.67
N VAL A 327 -7.27 -31.12 5.74
CA VAL A 327 -6.73 -32.48 5.84
C VAL A 327 -5.69 -32.67 4.73
N THR A 328 -4.46 -33.07 5.10
CA THR A 328 -3.41 -33.41 4.14
C THR A 328 -3.88 -34.54 3.22
N ASP A 329 -3.61 -34.42 1.91
CA ASP A 329 -4.05 -35.35 0.88
C ASP A 329 -5.59 -35.58 0.84
N ALA A 330 -6.40 -34.59 1.24
CA ALA A 330 -7.86 -34.65 1.14
C ALA A 330 -8.30 -34.93 -0.31
N GLN A 331 -8.89 -36.11 -0.57
CA GLN A 331 -9.36 -36.50 -1.89
C GLN A 331 -10.88 -36.42 -2.00
N CYS A 332 -11.38 -35.93 -3.14
CA CYS A 332 -12.81 -35.93 -3.46
C CYS A 332 -13.30 -37.36 -3.76
N GLN A 333 -13.86 -38.07 -2.77
CA GLN A 333 -14.23 -39.49 -2.96
C GLN A 333 -15.61 -39.68 -3.60
N ALA A 334 -16.56 -38.80 -3.30
CA ALA A 334 -17.98 -38.96 -3.67
C ALA A 334 -18.60 -37.76 -4.42
N GLY A 335 -17.80 -36.73 -4.73
CA GLY A 335 -18.29 -35.47 -5.30
C GLY A 335 -18.75 -34.46 -4.24
N ALA A 336 -18.84 -33.18 -4.62
CA ALA A 336 -19.06 -32.07 -3.69
C ALA A 336 -20.31 -32.24 -2.79
N ASP A 337 -21.42 -32.74 -3.35
CA ASP A 337 -22.68 -32.97 -2.61
C ASP A 337 -22.59 -34.01 -1.47
N ALA A 338 -21.55 -34.85 -1.49
CA ALA A 338 -21.36 -35.97 -0.57
C ALA A 338 -20.06 -35.86 0.25
N ALA A 339 -19.36 -34.71 0.18
CA ALA A 339 -18.17 -34.44 0.96
C ALA A 339 -18.47 -34.45 2.47
N GLY A 340 -17.58 -35.04 3.28
CA GLY A 340 -17.72 -35.15 4.73
C GLY A 340 -17.12 -33.99 5.53
N SER A 341 -16.48 -33.02 4.87
CA SER A 341 -15.84 -31.86 5.50
C SER A 341 -15.68 -30.68 4.54
N GLY A 342 -15.40 -29.49 5.06
CA GLY A 342 -15.05 -28.32 4.24
C GLY A 342 -13.78 -28.52 3.40
N SER A 343 -12.80 -29.26 3.94
CA SER A 343 -11.56 -29.63 3.23
C SER A 343 -11.80 -30.58 2.06
N GLU A 344 -12.64 -31.61 2.23
CA GLU A 344 -13.03 -32.49 1.11
C GLU A 344 -13.91 -31.75 0.09
N LEU A 345 -14.84 -30.91 0.56
CA LEU A 345 -15.66 -30.08 -0.32
C LEU A 345 -14.78 -29.16 -1.17
N PHE A 346 -13.77 -28.52 -0.59
CA PHE A 346 -12.84 -27.68 -1.33
C PHE A 346 -12.07 -28.47 -2.40
N THR A 347 -11.48 -29.64 -2.07
CA THR A 347 -10.88 -30.51 -3.11
C THR A 347 -11.87 -30.86 -4.22
N CYS A 348 -13.11 -31.20 -3.87
CA CYS A 348 -14.16 -31.52 -4.84
C CYS A 348 -14.52 -30.33 -5.74
N LEU A 349 -14.42 -29.10 -5.26
CA LEU A 349 -14.69 -27.90 -6.06
C LEU A 349 -13.47 -27.51 -6.90
N SER A 350 -12.26 -27.52 -6.32
CA SER A 350 -11.01 -27.26 -7.05
C SER A 350 -10.82 -28.23 -8.23
N GLY A 351 -11.14 -29.51 -8.05
CA GLY A 351 -11.13 -30.50 -9.14
C GLY A 351 -12.16 -30.24 -10.25
N GLN A 352 -13.24 -29.48 -9.97
CA GLN A 352 -14.22 -29.05 -10.99
C GLN A 352 -13.79 -27.76 -11.70
N VAL A 353 -13.17 -26.83 -10.97
CA VAL A 353 -12.58 -25.61 -11.53
C VAL A 353 -11.46 -25.97 -12.52
N LEU A 354 -10.54 -26.85 -12.11
CA LEU A 354 -9.48 -27.40 -12.97
C LEU A 354 -10.00 -28.25 -14.14
N ALA A 355 -11.23 -28.78 -14.06
CA ALA A 355 -11.92 -29.44 -15.16
C ALA A 355 -12.69 -28.47 -16.09
N GLY A 356 -12.56 -27.15 -15.89
CA GLY A 356 -13.15 -26.12 -16.74
C GLY A 356 -14.65 -25.88 -16.53
N GLN A 357 -15.20 -26.17 -15.35
CA GLN A 357 -16.58 -25.78 -15.04
C GLN A 357 -16.73 -24.26 -14.84
N SER A 358 -17.91 -23.72 -15.15
CA SER A 358 -18.21 -22.30 -14.94
C SER A 358 -18.39 -21.96 -13.45
N PRO A 359 -18.05 -20.72 -13.02
CA PRO A 359 -18.20 -20.28 -11.63
C PRO A 359 -19.61 -20.52 -11.08
N ASP A 360 -20.66 -20.23 -11.85
CA ASP A 360 -22.06 -20.48 -11.48
C ASP A 360 -22.31 -21.94 -11.03
N SER A 361 -21.74 -22.92 -11.75
CA SER A 361 -21.90 -24.35 -11.44
C SER A 361 -21.20 -24.73 -10.13
N VAL A 362 -20.00 -24.18 -9.93
CA VAL A 362 -19.16 -24.47 -8.76
C VAL A 362 -19.71 -23.77 -7.51
N TYR A 363 -20.12 -22.51 -7.61
CA TYR A 363 -20.75 -21.79 -6.50
C TYR A 363 -22.13 -22.35 -6.13
N ALA A 364 -22.96 -22.75 -7.10
CA ALA A 364 -24.24 -23.41 -6.81
C ALA A 364 -24.05 -24.75 -6.06
N GLN A 365 -22.94 -25.45 -6.30
CA GLN A 365 -22.57 -26.65 -5.55
C GLN A 365 -21.99 -26.31 -4.17
N LEU A 366 -21.08 -25.34 -4.06
CA LEU A 366 -20.54 -24.85 -2.79
C LEU A 366 -21.66 -24.48 -1.82
N TYR A 367 -22.62 -23.67 -2.25
CA TYR A 367 -23.72 -23.23 -1.40
C TYR A 367 -24.66 -24.36 -1.00
N ARG A 368 -24.87 -25.36 -1.86
CA ARG A 368 -25.68 -26.54 -1.56
C ARG A 368 -24.98 -27.50 -0.58
N ALA A 369 -23.72 -27.83 -0.85
CA ALA A 369 -22.94 -28.76 -0.04
C ALA A 369 -22.53 -28.15 1.32
N GLY A 370 -22.13 -26.88 1.35
CA GLY A 370 -21.83 -26.16 2.59
C GLY A 370 -23.03 -26.05 3.53
N ALA A 371 -24.24 -25.88 2.98
CA ALA A 371 -25.49 -25.94 3.76
C ALA A 371 -25.79 -27.35 4.29
N ASN A 372 -25.54 -28.42 3.50
CA ASN A 372 -25.68 -29.80 3.96
C ASN A 372 -24.67 -30.15 5.08
N LEU A 373 -23.46 -29.59 5.02
CA LEU A 373 -22.41 -29.71 6.05
C LEU A 373 -22.68 -28.86 7.30
N GLY A 374 -23.58 -27.87 7.24
CA GLY A 374 -23.84 -26.95 8.34
C GLY A 374 -22.69 -25.98 8.63
N LEU A 375 -21.95 -25.55 7.60
CA LEU A 375 -20.84 -24.59 7.75
C LEU A 375 -21.33 -23.23 8.29
N SER A 376 -20.45 -22.55 9.04
CA SER A 376 -20.67 -21.16 9.45
C SER A 376 -20.67 -20.21 8.24
N VAL A 377 -21.25 -19.02 8.37
CA VAL A 377 -21.20 -17.99 7.31
C VAL A 377 -19.74 -17.59 6.99
N PRO A 378 -18.86 -17.34 7.98
CA PRO A 378 -17.43 -17.11 7.73
C PRO A 378 -16.72 -18.27 7.03
N ALA A 379 -16.88 -19.52 7.48
CA ALA A 379 -16.20 -20.67 6.85
C ALA A 379 -16.69 -20.92 5.41
N LEU A 380 -17.98 -20.69 5.15
CA LEU A 380 -18.56 -20.76 3.81
C LEU A 380 -18.03 -19.64 2.89
N ALA A 381 -17.79 -18.45 3.45
CA ALA A 381 -17.16 -17.34 2.74
C ALA A 381 -15.67 -17.63 2.45
N THR A 382 -14.92 -18.20 3.39
CA THR A 382 -13.54 -18.66 3.18
C THR A 382 -13.45 -19.64 2.01
N LEU A 383 -14.37 -20.61 1.91
CA LEU A 383 -14.44 -21.51 0.75
C LEU A 383 -14.84 -20.79 -0.55
N HIS A 384 -15.71 -19.78 -0.49
CA HIS A 384 -16.10 -19.00 -1.66
C HIS A 384 -14.93 -18.19 -2.24
N TYR A 385 -14.21 -17.44 -1.39
CA TYR A 385 -13.08 -16.63 -1.83
C TYR A 385 -11.90 -17.49 -2.30
N ALA A 386 -11.66 -18.66 -1.70
CA ALA A 386 -10.64 -19.59 -2.19
C ALA A 386 -10.99 -20.26 -3.54
N VAL A 387 -12.28 -20.41 -3.86
CA VAL A 387 -12.72 -20.80 -5.22
C VAL A 387 -12.55 -19.63 -6.20
N ALA A 388 -12.86 -18.40 -5.81
CA ALA A 388 -12.63 -17.20 -6.62
C ALA A 388 -11.13 -17.00 -6.94
N ASP A 389 -10.27 -17.26 -5.96
CA ASP A 389 -8.82 -17.16 -6.08
C ASP A 389 -8.23 -18.23 -7.01
N LEU A 390 -8.74 -19.48 -6.96
CA LEU A 390 -8.34 -20.51 -7.94
C LEU A 390 -8.79 -20.18 -9.37
N TYR A 391 -9.98 -19.58 -9.56
CA TYR A 391 -10.38 -19.06 -10.88
C TYR A 391 -9.46 -17.93 -11.35
N HIS A 392 -9.03 -17.05 -10.44
CA HIS A 392 -8.06 -16.00 -10.72
C HIS A 392 -6.68 -16.56 -11.08
N GLY A 393 -6.14 -17.52 -10.33
CA GLY A 393 -4.86 -18.18 -10.66
C GLY A 393 -4.84 -18.85 -12.02
N LEU A 394 -5.97 -19.44 -12.45
CA LEU A 394 -6.12 -19.95 -13.82
C LEU A 394 -6.17 -18.83 -14.87
N ALA A 395 -6.77 -17.68 -14.57
CA ALA A 395 -6.77 -16.51 -15.46
C ALA A 395 -5.38 -15.86 -15.56
N VAL A 396 -4.64 -15.76 -14.45
CA VAL A 396 -3.24 -15.32 -14.40
C VAL A 396 -2.37 -16.26 -15.23
N PHE A 397 -2.47 -17.58 -15.01
CA PHE A 397 -1.74 -18.59 -15.78
C PHE A 397 -2.04 -18.55 -17.28
N ALA A 398 -3.27 -18.16 -17.66
CA ALA A 398 -3.67 -17.94 -19.05
C ALA A 398 -3.31 -16.56 -19.62
N GLY A 399 -2.74 -15.66 -18.81
CA GLY A 399 -2.41 -14.28 -19.20
C GLY A 399 -3.61 -13.36 -19.42
N ALA A 400 -4.74 -13.66 -18.78
CA ALA A 400 -5.98 -12.87 -18.83
C ALA A 400 -6.16 -11.93 -17.63
N GLU A 401 -5.40 -12.12 -16.54
CA GLU A 401 -5.44 -11.34 -15.30
C GLU A 401 -4.01 -11.04 -14.82
N LYS A 402 -3.85 -9.97 -14.02
CA LYS A 402 -2.58 -9.67 -13.34
C LYS A 402 -2.43 -10.56 -12.10
N PRO A 403 -1.23 -11.09 -11.80
CA PRO A 403 -1.00 -11.81 -10.53
C PRO A 403 -1.25 -10.92 -9.32
N ARG A 404 -1.60 -11.51 -8.17
CA ARG A 404 -1.77 -10.79 -6.90
C ARG A 404 -1.20 -11.59 -5.73
N LEU A 405 -0.35 -10.95 -4.92
CA LEU A 405 0.35 -11.58 -3.79
C LEU A 405 0.03 -10.87 -2.46
N PHE A 406 0.38 -11.54 -1.35
CA PHE A 406 0.33 -10.98 0.00
C PHE A 406 1.52 -11.44 0.83
N PHE A 407 2.20 -10.50 1.49
CA PHE A 407 3.22 -10.78 2.50
C PHE A 407 3.20 -9.74 3.63
N SER A 408 4.00 -9.99 4.65
CA SER A 408 4.12 -9.13 5.82
C SER A 408 5.58 -9.01 6.28
N LEU A 409 5.98 -7.81 6.66
CA LEU A 409 7.25 -7.59 7.36
C LEU A 409 7.02 -7.90 8.84
N LYS A 410 7.87 -8.76 9.40
CA LYS A 410 7.83 -9.11 10.82
C LYS A 410 8.23 -7.88 11.64
N PRO A 411 7.61 -7.65 12.81
CA PRO A 411 7.91 -6.47 13.63
C PRO A 411 9.25 -6.59 14.38
N GLU A 412 9.81 -7.79 14.50
CA GLU A 412 11.10 -8.04 15.14
C GLU A 412 11.86 -9.14 14.36
N PRO A 413 13.13 -8.91 13.95
CA PRO A 413 13.84 -7.63 14.05
C PRO A 413 13.18 -6.56 13.16
N LYS A 414 13.08 -5.33 13.69
CA LYS A 414 12.48 -4.19 13.00
C LYS A 414 13.14 -3.95 11.64
N ALA A 415 12.37 -3.53 10.64
CA ALA A 415 12.94 -3.11 9.36
C ALA A 415 13.83 -1.86 9.56
N ILE A 416 15.01 -1.88 8.96
CA ILE A 416 15.99 -0.78 8.98
C ILE A 416 16.23 -0.23 7.58
N PHE A 417 16.35 1.09 7.48
CA PHE A 417 16.74 1.80 6.26
C PHE A 417 18.04 2.56 6.56
N ILE A 418 19.13 2.16 5.91
CA ILE A 418 20.42 2.84 5.93
C ILE A 418 20.55 3.60 4.61
N ASN A 419 20.50 4.92 4.68
CA ASN A 419 20.40 5.78 3.50
C ASN A 419 21.74 6.48 3.24
N TYR A 420 22.34 6.29 2.08
CA TYR A 420 23.57 6.95 1.67
C TYR A 420 23.27 8.01 0.59
N GLU A 421 23.81 9.21 0.76
CA GLU A 421 23.66 10.27 -0.26
C GLU A 421 24.49 9.96 -1.51
N ILE A 422 23.92 10.19 -2.70
CA ILE A 422 24.65 10.25 -3.98
C ILE A 422 25.06 11.71 -4.21
N PRO A 423 26.36 12.08 -4.15
CA PRO A 423 26.79 13.46 -4.36
C PRO A 423 26.42 13.98 -5.76
N GLU A 424 26.16 15.28 -5.89
CA GLU A 424 25.78 15.93 -7.16
C GLU A 424 26.77 15.64 -8.30
N GLU A 425 28.07 15.60 -8.02
CA GLU A 425 29.10 15.26 -9.02
C GLU A 425 29.11 13.78 -9.45
N ARG A 426 28.38 12.91 -8.74
CA ARG A 426 28.23 11.47 -9.03
C ARG A 426 26.92 11.08 -9.67
N VAL A 427 25.88 11.92 -9.59
CA VAL A 427 24.55 11.66 -10.17
C VAL A 427 24.64 11.21 -11.63
N ALA A 428 25.47 11.88 -12.46
CA ALA A 428 25.62 11.52 -13.87
C ALA A 428 26.31 10.16 -14.08
N ASP A 429 27.38 9.89 -13.34
CA ASP A 429 28.10 8.60 -13.38
C ASP A 429 27.18 7.45 -12.93
N PHE A 430 26.44 7.67 -11.83
CA PHE A 430 25.51 6.71 -11.23
C PHE A 430 24.32 6.41 -12.14
N LYS A 431 23.66 7.45 -12.70
CA LYS A 431 22.58 7.28 -13.69
C LYS A 431 23.03 6.44 -14.88
N GLN A 432 24.25 6.68 -15.40
CA GLN A 432 24.79 5.93 -16.53
C GLN A 432 25.13 4.48 -16.18
N ALA A 433 25.44 4.18 -14.92
CA ALA A 433 25.83 2.84 -14.48
C ALA A 433 24.63 1.94 -14.14
N PHE A 434 23.55 2.48 -13.55
CA PHE A 434 22.53 1.66 -12.88
C PHE A 434 21.07 1.91 -13.31
N LEU A 435 20.76 2.95 -14.11
CA LEU A 435 19.37 3.27 -14.48
C LEU A 435 19.10 3.15 -15.98
N PRO A 436 17.87 2.74 -16.39
CA PRO A 436 17.42 2.82 -17.77
C PRO A 436 17.52 4.26 -18.33
N GLU A 437 17.88 4.41 -19.62
CA GLU A 437 18.00 5.73 -20.28
C GLU A 437 16.71 6.57 -20.22
N SER A 438 15.56 5.94 -19.97
CA SER A 438 14.25 6.58 -19.89
C SER A 438 13.88 7.15 -18.51
N PHE A 439 14.71 6.98 -17.47
CA PHE A 439 14.44 7.49 -16.13
C PHE A 439 15.28 8.73 -15.78
N GLU A 440 14.71 9.66 -15.02
CA GLU A 440 15.48 10.62 -14.21
C GLU A 440 15.78 10.07 -12.82
N LEU A 441 16.89 10.50 -12.22
CA LEU A 441 17.12 10.28 -10.79
C LEU A 441 16.33 11.32 -10.00
N ALA A 442 15.74 10.93 -8.87
CA ALA A 442 14.89 11.77 -8.05
C ALA A 442 15.52 12.05 -6.69
N ARG A 443 15.53 13.32 -6.25
CA ARG A 443 15.76 13.62 -4.83
C ARG A 443 14.50 13.30 -4.03
N ILE A 444 14.68 12.90 -2.77
CA ILE A 444 13.59 12.62 -1.84
C ILE A 444 13.92 13.07 -0.41
N ARG A 445 12.90 13.10 0.45
CA ARG A 445 13.01 13.18 1.91
C ARG A 445 12.15 12.06 2.52
N PHE A 446 12.65 11.42 3.57
CA PHE A 446 12.02 10.26 4.19
C PHE A 446 11.04 10.66 5.30
N TYR A 447 11.41 11.64 6.14
CA TYR A 447 10.61 12.11 7.29
C TYR A 447 10.59 13.66 7.37
N PRO A 448 9.57 14.27 8.02
CA PRO A 448 9.35 15.72 8.00
C PRO A 448 10.53 16.58 8.48
N GLU A 449 11.29 16.11 9.47
CA GLU A 449 12.44 16.80 10.08
C GLU A 449 13.74 16.69 9.25
N GLN A 450 13.73 16.00 8.11
CA GLN A 450 14.89 15.96 7.23
C GLN A 450 15.10 17.32 6.55
N CYS A 451 16.27 17.94 6.77
CA CYS A 451 16.61 19.29 6.32
C CYS A 451 16.48 19.49 4.80
N GLU A 452 17.10 18.60 4.02
CA GLU A 452 17.24 18.75 2.57
C GLU A 452 16.84 17.48 1.83
N ALA A 453 16.33 17.66 0.61
CA ALA A 453 16.05 16.57 -0.31
C ALA A 453 17.32 16.17 -1.05
N VAL A 454 17.64 14.89 -0.98
CA VAL A 454 18.90 14.29 -1.47
C VAL A 454 18.63 13.20 -2.49
N TYR A 455 19.55 13.00 -3.42
CA TYR A 455 19.64 11.75 -4.16
C TYR A 455 20.21 10.69 -3.22
N ALA A 456 19.64 9.49 -3.19
CA ALA A 456 20.00 8.48 -2.20
C ALA A 456 20.06 7.07 -2.78
N VAL A 457 20.96 6.25 -2.25
CA VAL A 457 20.79 4.79 -2.22
C VAL A 457 20.31 4.40 -0.82
N SER A 458 19.18 3.71 -0.73
CA SER A 458 18.61 3.18 0.50
C SER A 458 18.85 1.67 0.56
N LEU A 459 19.65 1.22 1.53
CA LEU A 459 19.76 -0.20 1.92
C LEU A 459 18.66 -0.50 2.94
N ASN A 460 17.70 -1.33 2.53
CA ASN A 460 16.54 -1.71 3.32
C ASN A 460 16.70 -3.16 3.77
N VAL A 461 16.75 -3.42 5.08
CA VAL A 461 16.92 -4.77 5.63
C VAL A 461 15.76 -5.12 6.56
N TYR A 462 15.11 -6.25 6.29
CA TYR A 462 13.90 -6.68 6.99
C TYR A 462 13.72 -8.20 6.94
N GLU A 463 12.83 -8.73 7.78
CA GLU A 463 12.38 -10.13 7.71
C GLU A 463 10.93 -10.19 7.18
N ALA A 464 10.70 -10.93 6.10
CA ALA A 464 9.41 -11.06 5.44
C ALA A 464 8.78 -12.43 5.70
N SER A 465 7.45 -12.50 5.69
CA SER A 465 6.70 -13.76 5.70
C SER A 465 5.38 -13.69 4.95
N GLY A 466 5.11 -14.70 4.12
CA GLY A 466 3.91 -14.84 3.29
C GLY A 466 4.21 -15.54 1.95
N GLN A 467 3.26 -16.32 1.44
CA GLN A 467 3.32 -16.98 0.11
C GLN A 467 4.67 -17.68 -0.20
N ASN A 468 5.09 -18.56 0.71
CA ASN A 468 6.34 -19.33 0.70
C ASN A 468 7.64 -18.53 0.96
N LEU A 469 7.56 -17.21 1.16
CA LEU A 469 8.63 -16.43 1.79
C LEU A 469 8.56 -16.56 3.32
N ASP A 470 9.71 -16.78 3.94
CA ASP A 470 9.94 -16.76 5.40
C ASP A 470 11.45 -16.51 5.63
N SER A 471 11.91 -15.30 5.31
CA SER A 471 13.34 -14.99 5.07
C SER A 471 13.70 -13.55 5.42
N PHE A 472 15.01 -13.30 5.59
CA PHE A 472 15.54 -11.94 5.54
C PHE A 472 15.72 -11.49 4.08
N ARG A 473 15.48 -10.21 3.83
CA ARG A 473 15.81 -9.49 2.58
C ARG A 473 16.72 -8.30 2.88
N ALA A 474 17.66 -8.03 1.99
CA ALA A 474 18.46 -6.82 1.92
C ALA A 474 18.30 -6.24 0.51
N GLU A 475 17.66 -5.08 0.38
CA GLU A 475 17.36 -4.44 -0.89
C GLU A 475 18.05 -3.08 -0.96
N TRP A 476 18.94 -2.89 -1.92
CA TRP A 476 19.48 -1.59 -2.27
C TRP A 476 18.59 -0.96 -3.33
N SER A 477 18.21 0.29 -3.08
CA SER A 477 17.20 0.98 -3.86
C SER A 477 17.53 2.45 -4.05
N THR A 478 16.95 3.09 -5.05
CA THR A 478 17.01 4.53 -5.25
C THR A 478 15.65 5.07 -5.70
N TYR A 479 15.59 6.36 -5.95
CA TYR A 479 14.36 7.04 -6.32
C TYR A 479 14.50 7.60 -7.73
N VAL A 480 13.52 7.31 -8.58
CA VAL A 480 13.53 7.63 -10.01
C VAL A 480 12.27 8.39 -10.40
N ILE A 481 12.28 9.09 -11.54
CA ILE A 481 11.06 9.59 -12.18
C ILE A 481 10.96 8.96 -13.56
N ASN A 482 9.86 8.22 -13.79
CA ASN A 482 9.46 7.79 -15.12
C ASN A 482 8.68 8.93 -15.81
N PRO A 483 9.23 9.59 -16.85
CA PRO A 483 8.60 10.71 -17.55
C PRO A 483 7.41 10.29 -18.42
N ALA A 484 7.16 8.99 -18.57
CA ALA A 484 6.05 8.42 -19.34
C ALA A 484 4.83 8.04 -18.50
N GLU A 485 4.88 8.21 -17.16
CA GLU A 485 3.67 8.18 -16.32
C GLU A 485 2.76 9.38 -16.62
N GLU A 486 1.45 9.27 -16.33
CA GLU A 486 0.50 10.38 -16.53
C GLU A 486 0.75 11.53 -15.54
N ASP A 487 1.26 11.21 -14.34
CA ASP A 487 1.70 12.18 -13.34
C ASP A 487 3.11 11.82 -12.81
N PRO A 488 4.18 12.19 -13.54
CA PRO A 488 5.56 11.84 -13.21
C PRO A 488 6.03 12.39 -11.86
N ARG A 489 6.16 11.50 -10.88
CA ARG A 489 6.65 11.79 -9.52
C ARG A 489 7.76 10.82 -9.12
N PRO A 490 8.49 11.04 -8.00
CA PRO A 490 9.47 10.08 -7.50
C PRO A 490 8.81 8.72 -7.26
N ARG A 491 9.45 7.66 -7.75
CA ARG A 491 9.10 6.24 -7.58
C ARG A 491 10.30 5.48 -7.04
N PHE A 492 10.05 4.39 -6.35
CA PHE A 492 11.06 3.51 -5.79
C PHE A 492 11.59 2.59 -6.90
N SER A 493 12.91 2.42 -6.98
CA SER A 493 13.56 1.49 -7.91
C SER A 493 14.56 0.64 -7.14
N VAL A 494 14.42 -0.67 -7.20
CA VAL A 494 15.45 -1.60 -6.73
C VAL A 494 16.63 -1.55 -7.70
N LEU A 495 17.83 -1.74 -7.16
CA LEU A 495 19.10 -1.80 -7.87
C LEU A 495 19.81 -3.14 -7.65
N GLU A 496 19.68 -3.68 -6.44
CA GLU A 496 20.23 -4.96 -5.99
C GLU A 496 19.34 -5.52 -4.87
N ALA A 497 19.11 -6.84 -4.79
CA ALA A 497 18.21 -7.45 -3.81
C ALA A 497 18.58 -8.89 -3.45
N GLN A 498 19.20 -9.05 -2.28
CA GLN A 498 19.69 -10.32 -1.75
C GLN A 498 18.75 -10.89 -0.68
N SER A 499 18.61 -12.23 -0.58
CA SER A 499 17.73 -12.84 0.43
C SER A 499 18.15 -14.23 0.93
N THR A 500 17.73 -14.59 2.14
CA THR A 500 17.96 -15.94 2.71
C THR A 500 16.95 -16.99 2.25
N ALA A 501 16.22 -16.71 1.17
CA ALA A 501 15.40 -17.64 0.39
C ALA A 501 15.64 -17.37 -1.12
N GLY A 502 15.01 -18.12 -2.02
CA GLY A 502 15.15 -17.84 -3.45
C GLY A 502 14.45 -16.53 -3.82
N GLY A 503 15.20 -15.55 -4.32
CA GLY A 503 14.65 -14.31 -4.88
C GLY A 503 14.04 -14.52 -6.26
N PHE A 504 13.13 -13.61 -6.64
CA PHE A 504 12.45 -13.65 -7.93
C PHE A 504 11.95 -12.28 -8.37
N ASP A 505 12.71 -11.66 -9.26
CA ASP A 505 12.48 -10.36 -9.89
C ASP A 505 12.50 -10.52 -11.44
N PRO A 506 12.15 -9.50 -12.23
CA PRO A 506 12.05 -9.63 -13.68
C PRO A 506 13.40 -9.56 -14.41
N VAL A 507 14.47 -9.09 -13.76
CA VAL A 507 15.81 -8.95 -14.36
C VAL A 507 16.54 -10.29 -14.31
N ILE A 508 16.73 -10.85 -13.10
CA ILE A 508 17.42 -12.13 -12.91
C ILE A 508 16.65 -13.28 -13.58
N ALA A 509 15.31 -13.26 -13.54
CA ALA A 509 14.50 -14.27 -14.22
C ALA A 509 14.62 -14.21 -15.76
N LEU A 510 14.88 -13.03 -16.34
CA LEU A 510 15.11 -12.86 -17.78
C LEU A 510 16.55 -13.22 -18.19
N GLU A 511 17.53 -12.89 -17.35
CA GLU A 511 18.93 -13.30 -17.54
C GLU A 511 19.04 -14.83 -17.51
N ARG A 512 18.57 -15.48 -16.44
CA ARG A 512 18.58 -16.95 -16.30
C ARG A 512 17.80 -17.66 -17.42
N TYR A 513 16.73 -17.05 -17.93
CA TYR A 513 16.02 -17.55 -19.12
C TYR A 513 16.88 -17.47 -20.39
N THR A 514 17.55 -16.34 -20.62
CA THR A 514 18.41 -16.11 -21.79
C THR A 514 19.63 -17.04 -21.76
N ASP A 515 20.25 -17.19 -20.58
CA ASP A 515 21.38 -18.09 -20.36
C ASP A 515 20.97 -19.56 -20.59
N TRP A 516 19.77 -19.95 -20.18
CA TRP A 516 19.21 -21.27 -20.51
C TRP A 516 19.03 -21.44 -22.03
N GLN A 517 18.58 -20.43 -22.77
CA GLN A 517 18.40 -20.53 -24.23
C GLN A 517 19.73 -20.71 -24.97
N ASP A 518 20.77 -19.96 -24.59
CA ASP A 518 22.10 -20.08 -25.19
C ASP A 518 22.78 -21.42 -24.85
N GLN A 519 22.49 -21.99 -23.67
CA GLN A 519 22.94 -23.33 -23.28
C GLN A 519 22.16 -24.47 -23.96
N ASN A 520 20.88 -24.26 -24.34
CA ASN A 520 19.98 -25.27 -24.92
C ASN A 520 19.46 -24.89 -26.32
N PRO A 521 20.34 -24.61 -27.31
CA PRO A 521 19.97 -23.97 -28.57
C PRO A 521 19.07 -24.85 -29.45
N GLY A 522 17.81 -24.45 -29.56
CA GLY A 522 16.78 -25.15 -30.35
C GLY A 522 15.86 -26.06 -29.55
N GLU A 523 15.91 -25.99 -28.22
CA GLU A 523 14.91 -26.58 -27.32
C GLU A 523 13.95 -25.49 -26.79
N ASP A 524 12.67 -25.82 -26.60
CA ASP A 524 11.66 -24.90 -26.08
C ASP A 524 11.63 -24.95 -24.54
N PHE A 525 11.73 -23.81 -23.87
CA PHE A 525 11.67 -23.74 -22.40
C PHE A 525 10.28 -24.18 -21.89
N ASN A 526 10.25 -25.13 -20.94
CA ASN A 526 9.02 -25.75 -20.49
C ASN A 526 8.38 -25.02 -19.29
N PHE A 527 7.64 -23.95 -19.57
CA PHE A 527 6.83 -23.21 -18.59
C PHE A 527 5.75 -24.05 -17.86
N LEU A 528 5.54 -25.32 -18.22
CA LEU A 528 4.58 -26.22 -17.59
C LEU A 528 5.24 -27.23 -16.61
N ASP A 529 6.56 -27.22 -16.48
CA ASP A 529 7.31 -28.06 -15.53
C ASP A 529 7.87 -27.19 -14.39
N PRO A 530 7.45 -27.41 -13.12
CA PRO A 530 8.03 -26.72 -11.98
C PRO A 530 9.55 -26.85 -11.88
N SER A 531 10.12 -28.01 -12.28
CA SER A 531 11.56 -28.25 -12.26
C SER A 531 12.33 -27.31 -13.19
N SER A 532 11.72 -26.92 -14.31
CA SER A 532 12.24 -25.94 -15.26
C SER A 532 12.04 -24.51 -14.72
N LEU A 533 10.87 -24.21 -14.14
CA LEU A 533 10.58 -22.89 -13.55
C LEU A 533 11.53 -22.52 -12.41
N PHE A 534 11.97 -23.48 -11.58
CA PHE A 534 12.96 -23.25 -10.52
C PHE A 534 14.32 -22.75 -11.04
N LEU A 535 14.65 -22.93 -12.33
CA LEU A 535 15.89 -22.40 -12.92
C LEU A 535 15.85 -20.87 -13.13
N LEU A 536 14.66 -20.26 -13.09
CA LEU A 536 14.45 -18.81 -13.23
C LEU A 536 14.37 -18.08 -11.88
N ILE A 537 14.52 -18.82 -10.78
CA ILE A 537 14.55 -18.30 -9.42
C ILE A 537 16.02 -18.18 -9.00
N GLU A 538 16.34 -17.14 -8.25
CA GLU A 538 17.64 -16.90 -7.64
C GLU A 538 17.94 -17.98 -6.57
N GLU A 539 19.20 -18.28 -6.30
CA GLU A 539 19.54 -19.19 -5.18
C GLU A 539 19.61 -18.40 -3.87
N PRO A 540 19.21 -18.97 -2.71
CA PRO A 540 19.29 -18.27 -1.43
C PRO A 540 20.73 -17.93 -1.03
N ASN A 541 21.03 -16.68 -0.69
CA ASN A 541 22.30 -16.32 -0.08
C ASN A 541 22.37 -16.93 1.35
N PRO A 542 23.34 -17.84 1.61
CA PRO A 542 23.43 -18.55 2.89
C PRO A 542 24.27 -17.82 3.94
N ASP A 543 25.06 -16.82 3.54
CA ASP A 543 25.99 -16.08 4.37
C ASP A 543 25.42 -14.71 4.82
N PHE A 544 24.26 -14.32 4.27
CA PHE A 544 23.43 -13.23 4.78
C PHE A 544 22.82 -13.55 6.17
N SER A 545 23.03 -12.66 7.13
CA SER A 545 22.35 -12.64 8.43
C SER A 545 22.02 -11.24 8.92
N TYR A 546 20.84 -11.09 9.52
CA TYR A 546 20.38 -9.85 10.16
C TYR A 546 19.97 -10.10 11.61
N ARG A 547 20.23 -9.13 12.50
CA ARG A 547 19.83 -9.16 13.92
C ARG A 547 19.86 -7.77 14.56
N ILE A 548 19.00 -7.60 15.56
CA ILE A 548 19.11 -6.54 16.57
C ILE A 548 19.33 -7.23 17.92
N ASP A 549 20.31 -6.77 18.70
CA ASP A 549 20.49 -7.12 20.11
C ASP A 549 20.24 -5.88 21.00
N ASP A 550 20.13 -6.05 22.33
CA ASP A 550 19.82 -4.99 23.31
C ASP A 550 20.71 -3.73 23.22
N GLN A 551 21.81 -3.76 22.46
CA GLN A 551 22.77 -2.67 22.32
C GLN A 551 23.23 -2.39 20.89
N ARG A 552 23.07 -3.34 19.94
CA ARG A 552 23.60 -3.20 18.57
C ARG A 552 22.70 -3.81 17.49
N ILE A 553 22.64 -3.12 16.35
CA ILE A 553 22.09 -3.66 15.10
C ILE A 553 23.26 -4.25 14.31
N ARG A 554 23.08 -5.43 13.72
CA ARG A 554 24.10 -6.05 12.86
C ARG A 554 23.53 -6.66 11.61
N ILE A 555 24.17 -6.34 10.49
CA ILE A 555 23.92 -6.95 9.18
C ILE A 555 25.27 -7.48 8.69
N LEU A 556 25.29 -8.74 8.27
CA LEU A 556 26.45 -9.37 7.62
C LEU A 556 25.94 -10.05 6.35
N LEU A 557 26.58 -9.79 5.21
CA LEU A 557 26.27 -10.44 3.93
C LEU A 557 27.53 -10.42 3.06
N GLU A 558 27.87 -11.56 2.48
CA GLU A 558 28.90 -11.69 1.45
C GLU A 558 28.25 -12.36 0.23
N ASP A 559 28.44 -11.80 -0.97
CA ASP A 559 28.32 -12.52 -2.24
C ASP A 559 29.61 -12.34 -3.05
N MET A 560 30.27 -13.47 -3.34
CA MET A 560 31.57 -13.50 -4.00
C MET A 560 31.50 -13.65 -5.53
N GLU A 561 30.31 -13.86 -6.09
CA GLU A 561 30.06 -13.92 -7.53
C GLU A 561 29.66 -12.54 -8.06
N GLU A 562 28.79 -11.83 -7.34
CA GLU A 562 28.35 -10.46 -7.62
C GLU A 562 29.30 -9.39 -7.06
N GLY A 563 30.09 -9.72 -6.02
CA GLY A 563 31.10 -8.83 -5.43
C GLY A 563 30.59 -7.97 -4.26
N ILE A 564 29.48 -8.37 -3.67
CA ILE A 564 28.81 -7.72 -2.54
C ILE A 564 29.51 -8.11 -1.23
N ALA A 565 29.88 -7.11 -0.42
CA ALA A 565 30.42 -7.30 0.91
C ALA A 565 29.85 -6.23 1.85
N LEU A 566 29.05 -6.68 2.81
CA LEU A 566 28.32 -5.86 3.76
C LEU A 566 28.65 -6.29 5.19
N ASP A 567 29.32 -5.42 5.95
CA ASP A 567 29.56 -5.59 7.40
C ASP A 567 29.13 -4.30 8.12
N VAL A 568 28.00 -4.40 8.80
CA VAL A 568 27.37 -3.29 9.53
C VAL A 568 27.21 -3.68 11.00
N ASP A 569 27.75 -2.86 11.90
CA ASP A 569 27.70 -3.06 13.35
C ASP A 569 27.49 -1.69 14.01
N ILE A 570 26.23 -1.36 14.32
CA ILE A 570 25.75 -0.03 14.74
C ILE A 570 25.39 -0.07 16.23
N ALA A 571 25.69 0.99 16.99
CA ALA A 571 25.17 1.16 18.35
C ALA A 571 23.70 1.60 18.31
N LEU A 572 22.81 0.81 18.91
CA LEU A 572 21.40 1.18 19.07
C LEU A 572 21.29 2.20 20.23
N PRO A 573 20.79 3.44 20.01
CA PRO A 573 20.58 4.40 21.09
C PRO A 573 19.41 3.99 22.01
N ALA A 574 19.26 4.68 23.14
CA ALA A 574 18.04 4.53 23.95
C ALA A 574 16.86 5.23 23.27
N ASP A 575 15.62 4.78 23.51
CA ASP A 575 14.41 5.36 22.92
C ASP A 575 14.27 6.88 23.16
N ASP A 576 14.70 7.38 24.31
CA ASP A 576 14.69 8.82 24.66
C ASP A 576 15.74 9.65 23.87
N ASP A 577 16.76 9.01 23.28
CA ASP A 577 17.81 9.62 22.48
C ASP A 577 17.51 9.57 20.96
N MET A 578 16.41 8.92 20.53
CA MET A 578 16.00 8.80 19.12
C MET A 578 14.87 9.78 18.76
N LEU A 579 14.95 10.40 17.58
CA LEU A 579 13.83 11.16 17.03
C LEU A 579 12.68 10.19 16.76
N THR A 580 11.52 10.44 17.36
CA THR A 580 10.27 9.74 17.06
C THR A 580 9.44 10.59 16.11
N THR A 581 9.23 10.10 14.89
CA THR A 581 8.53 10.81 13.80
C THR A 581 7.69 9.85 12.94
N ARG A 582 7.26 10.26 11.75
CA ARG A 582 6.48 9.48 10.78
C ARG A 582 7.08 9.60 9.37
N PRO A 583 6.75 8.70 8.41
CA PRO A 583 7.15 8.89 7.03
C PRO A 583 6.46 10.11 6.41
N LEU A 584 7.11 10.68 5.39
CA LEU A 584 6.50 11.67 4.50
C LEU A 584 5.55 10.99 3.50
N PRO A 585 4.36 11.56 3.22
CA PRO A 585 3.44 10.98 2.22
C PRO A 585 4.10 10.75 0.86
N GLY A 586 4.89 11.71 0.36
CA GLY A 586 5.63 11.58 -0.89
C GLY A 586 6.77 10.54 -0.88
N TRP A 587 7.19 10.03 0.28
CA TRP A 587 8.07 8.85 0.33
C TRP A 587 7.25 7.56 0.17
N MET A 588 6.07 7.50 0.77
CA MET A 588 5.18 6.34 0.64
C MET A 588 4.55 6.25 -0.76
N GLU A 589 4.17 7.36 -1.37
CA GLU A 589 3.73 7.43 -2.78
C GLU A 589 4.81 6.97 -3.77
N ALA A 590 6.10 7.11 -3.42
CA ALA A 590 7.17 6.58 -4.24
C ALA A 590 7.17 5.04 -4.23
N ASN A 591 6.74 4.43 -3.14
CA ASN A 591 6.66 2.97 -2.99
C ASN A 591 5.41 2.36 -3.66
N ASP A 592 4.48 3.16 -4.20
CA ASP A 592 3.32 2.69 -4.98
C ASP A 592 3.73 1.84 -6.20
N PHE A 593 4.88 2.19 -6.81
CA PHE A 593 5.53 1.49 -7.90
C PHE A 593 6.96 1.15 -7.46
N VAL A 594 7.29 -0.14 -7.40
CA VAL A 594 8.64 -0.64 -7.12
C VAL A 594 9.22 -1.15 -8.43
N TYR A 595 10.06 -0.34 -9.07
CA TYR A 595 10.69 -0.64 -10.35
C TYR A 595 11.89 -1.58 -10.22
N TRP A 596 12.01 -2.47 -11.20
CA TRP A 596 13.13 -3.35 -11.50
C TRP A 596 13.44 -3.14 -12.99
N GLU A 597 14.50 -2.40 -13.31
CA GLU A 597 14.65 -1.73 -14.62
C GLU A 597 13.35 -1.03 -15.06
N GLU A 598 12.77 -1.42 -16.21
CA GLU A 598 11.54 -0.84 -16.78
C GLU A 598 10.25 -1.40 -16.17
N VAL A 599 10.33 -2.45 -15.33
CA VAL A 599 9.18 -3.25 -14.89
C VAL A 599 8.87 -2.98 -13.42
N ALA A 600 7.65 -2.51 -13.12
CA ALA A 600 7.25 -2.25 -11.73
C ALA A 600 6.29 -3.31 -11.15
N ASP A 601 6.55 -3.68 -9.90
CA ASP A 601 5.54 -4.19 -8.98
C ASP A 601 4.62 -3.04 -8.55
N LEU A 602 3.32 -3.32 -8.38
CA LEU A 602 2.33 -2.34 -7.90
C LEU A 602 1.92 -2.68 -6.47
N LEU A 603 2.35 -1.90 -5.48
CA LEU A 603 2.20 -2.24 -4.06
C LEU A 603 1.05 -1.46 -3.40
N LYS A 604 0.30 -2.15 -2.54
CA LYS A 604 -0.73 -1.61 -1.64
C LYS A 604 -0.40 -2.03 -0.22
N TYR A 605 -0.38 -1.09 0.70
CA TYR A 605 0.04 -1.24 2.08
C TYR A 605 -1.14 -1.13 3.04
N ASP A 606 -0.97 -1.60 4.27
CA ASP A 606 -1.90 -1.21 5.33
C ASP A 606 -1.74 0.29 5.65
N ARG A 607 -2.70 0.83 6.41
CA ARG A 607 -2.64 2.21 6.91
C ARG A 607 -1.38 2.53 7.71
N ASN A 608 -0.75 1.51 8.33
CA ASN A 608 0.37 1.70 9.24
C ASN A 608 1.64 2.08 8.47
N VAL A 609 1.65 1.97 7.14
CA VAL A 609 2.70 2.53 6.27
C VAL A 609 2.59 4.04 6.11
N MET A 610 1.39 4.59 5.89
CA MET A 610 1.21 6.05 5.79
C MET A 610 1.37 6.80 7.11
N PHE A 611 1.19 6.10 8.24
CA PHE A 611 1.18 6.69 9.59
C PHE A 611 2.09 5.92 10.57
N ALA A 612 3.16 5.30 10.07
CA ALA A 612 4.11 4.57 10.89
C ALA A 612 4.76 5.46 11.94
N GLU A 613 5.06 4.90 13.12
CA GLU A 613 6.07 5.48 13.98
C GLU A 613 7.46 5.07 13.46
N LEU A 614 8.29 6.06 13.14
CA LEU A 614 9.70 5.90 12.82
C LEU A 614 10.54 6.28 14.05
N LYS A 615 11.58 5.49 14.35
CA LYS A 615 12.69 5.94 15.19
C LYS A 615 13.86 6.32 14.26
N VAL A 616 14.42 7.52 14.43
CA VAL A 616 15.49 8.04 13.59
C VAL A 616 16.66 8.52 14.45
N PHE A 617 17.89 8.16 14.08
CA PHE A 617 19.09 8.54 14.82
C PHE A 617 20.34 8.70 13.93
N GLU A 618 21.29 9.50 14.39
CA GLU A 618 22.58 9.72 13.71
C GLU A 618 23.57 8.60 14.03
N ALA A 619 24.33 8.14 13.03
CA ALA A 619 25.38 7.14 13.18
C ALA A 619 26.48 7.63 14.13
N GLN A 620 27.06 6.72 14.93
CA GLN A 620 28.08 7.10 15.93
C GLN A 620 29.50 6.85 15.40
N PRO A 621 30.53 7.62 15.84
CA PRO A 621 31.94 7.38 15.48
C PRO A 621 32.55 6.05 15.96
N SER A 622 31.74 5.17 16.56
CA SER A 622 32.06 3.80 16.99
C SER A 622 31.49 2.73 16.06
N ASP A 623 30.69 3.11 15.08
CA ASP A 623 29.89 2.20 14.27
C ASP A 623 30.60 1.83 12.97
N THR A 624 30.36 0.62 12.49
CA THR A 624 30.93 0.10 11.24
C THR A 624 29.89 0.16 10.14
N PHE A 625 30.27 0.74 9.00
CA PHE A 625 29.58 0.62 7.72
C PHE A 625 30.62 0.23 6.67
N LEU A 626 30.62 -1.03 6.28
CA LEU A 626 31.25 -1.53 5.08
C LEU A 626 30.14 -1.98 4.15
N ASP A 627 30.04 -1.38 2.96
CA ASP A 627 29.10 -1.73 1.90
C ASP A 627 29.82 -1.51 0.56
N SER A 628 30.20 -2.58 -0.13
CA SER A 628 30.94 -2.49 -1.41
C SER A 628 30.03 -2.18 -2.61
N THR A 629 28.72 -2.45 -2.48
CA THR A 629 27.76 -2.58 -3.59
C THR A 629 27.71 -1.33 -4.47
N PHE A 630 27.80 -0.14 -3.85
CA PHE A 630 27.81 1.15 -4.54
C PHE A 630 29.06 2.01 -4.18
N GLU A 631 30.17 1.37 -3.80
CA GLU A 631 31.39 2.06 -3.38
C GLU A 631 31.86 3.06 -4.45
N GLY A 632 32.11 4.31 -4.02
CA GLY A 632 32.63 5.37 -4.88
C GLY A 632 31.58 6.17 -5.64
N TYR A 633 30.31 5.74 -5.67
CA TYR A 633 29.16 6.53 -6.14
C TYR A 633 28.46 7.28 -5.01
N VAL A 634 28.38 6.70 -3.81
CA VAL A 634 27.74 7.28 -2.63
C VAL A 634 28.74 7.87 -1.63
N ASN A 635 28.24 8.72 -0.73
CA ASN A 635 28.93 9.08 0.51
C ASN A 635 29.01 7.86 1.44
N PRO A 636 30.20 7.50 1.99
CA PRO A 636 30.37 6.32 2.84
C PRO A 636 29.90 6.53 4.29
N GLU A 637 29.60 7.77 4.68
CA GLU A 637 28.95 8.11 5.94
C GLU A 637 27.45 8.22 5.65
N PRO A 638 26.58 7.40 6.28
CA PRO A 638 25.15 7.41 5.99
C PRO A 638 24.46 8.63 6.58
N LEU A 639 23.34 8.98 5.97
CA LEU A 639 22.30 9.86 6.53
C LEU A 639 21.69 9.21 7.79
N PRO A 640 20.92 9.96 8.61
CA PRO A 640 20.29 9.40 9.80
C PRO A 640 19.49 8.13 9.51
N ILE A 641 19.79 7.09 10.29
CA ILE A 641 19.28 5.73 10.17
C ILE A 641 17.82 5.71 10.61
N ILE A 642 16.97 5.00 9.86
CA ILE A 642 15.54 4.87 10.16
C ILE A 642 15.25 3.44 10.59
N LEU A 643 14.68 3.26 11.79
CA LEU A 643 14.04 2.02 12.23
C LEU A 643 12.53 2.16 12.15
N TRP A 644 11.90 1.18 11.52
CA TRP A 644 10.46 1.11 11.36
C TRP A 644 9.79 0.46 12.57
N ASN A 645 9.02 1.22 13.36
CA ASN A 645 8.54 0.76 14.67
C ASN A 645 7.14 0.12 14.60
N GLY A 646 6.97 -0.90 13.77
CA GLY A 646 5.72 -1.66 13.66
C GLY A 646 5.76 -2.79 12.63
N PRO A 647 4.72 -3.65 12.56
CA PRO A 647 4.54 -4.55 11.42
C PRO A 647 4.17 -3.75 10.17
N GLN A 648 4.38 -4.35 9.00
CA GLN A 648 3.77 -3.90 7.75
C GLN A 648 3.06 -5.07 7.08
N PHE A 649 1.83 -4.86 6.61
CA PHE A 649 1.11 -5.83 5.79
C PHE A 649 0.98 -5.30 4.37
N ILE A 650 1.39 -6.09 3.38
CA ILE A 650 1.57 -5.67 1.97
C ILE A 650 0.81 -6.62 1.06
N ALA A 651 0.01 -6.08 0.16
CA ALA A 651 -0.60 -6.79 -0.97
C ALA A 651 -0.17 -6.12 -2.28
N LEU A 652 0.17 -6.90 -3.30
CA LEU A 652 0.77 -6.34 -4.52
C LEU A 652 0.36 -7.07 -5.80
N GLU A 653 0.56 -6.42 -6.93
CA GLU A 653 0.57 -7.06 -8.26
C GLU A 653 2.02 -7.15 -8.74
N PRO A 654 2.68 -8.32 -8.65
CA PRO A 654 4.07 -8.46 -9.03
C PRO A 654 4.23 -8.34 -10.55
N TRP A 655 5.17 -7.50 -10.96
CA TRP A 655 5.36 -7.03 -12.33
C TRP A 655 4.03 -6.53 -12.92
N GLY A 656 3.22 -5.87 -12.07
CA GLY A 656 1.88 -5.40 -12.38
C GLY A 656 1.86 -4.36 -13.48
N TYR A 657 2.89 -3.52 -13.60
CA TYR A 657 3.01 -2.50 -14.66
C TYR A 657 3.45 -3.08 -16.01
N LEU A 658 3.91 -4.34 -16.07
CA LEU A 658 4.46 -4.96 -17.28
C LEU A 658 3.50 -4.90 -18.48
N ASP A 659 2.19 -4.96 -18.25
CA ASP A 659 1.17 -4.95 -19.29
C ASP A 659 0.93 -3.56 -19.89
N GLU A 660 1.19 -2.49 -19.13
CA GLU A 660 1.10 -1.09 -19.55
C GLU A 660 2.33 -0.64 -20.39
N ILE A 661 3.53 -1.18 -20.13
CA ILE A 661 4.77 -0.71 -20.79
C ILE A 661 4.65 -0.71 -22.33
N PRO A 662 4.90 0.42 -23.01
CA PRO A 662 4.91 0.49 -24.47
C PRO A 662 5.87 -0.51 -25.12
N VAL A 663 5.51 -1.00 -26.32
CA VAL A 663 6.40 -1.83 -27.14
C VAL A 663 7.19 -0.93 -28.09
N ALA A 664 8.52 -1.04 -28.06
CA ALA A 664 9.40 -0.32 -28.97
C ALA A 664 9.13 -0.70 -30.44
N ASN A 665 9.00 0.30 -31.31
CA ASN A 665 8.89 0.08 -32.75
C ASN A 665 10.29 -0.15 -33.36
N PRO A 666 10.48 -1.15 -34.24
CA PRO A 666 11.74 -1.45 -34.91
C PRO A 666 12.05 -0.54 -36.13
#